data_AF-A0A928DHJ9-F1
#
_entry.id   AF-A0A928DHJ9-F1
#
_cell.length_a   1.000
_cell.length_b   1.000
_cell.length_c   1.000
_cell.angle_alpha   90.00
_cell.angle_beta   90.00
_cell.angle_gamma   90.00
#
_symmetry.space_group_name_H-M   'P 1'
#
loop_
_entity.id
_entity.type
_entity.pdbx_description
1 polymer ?
#
loop_
_entity_poly.entity_id
_entity_poly.type
_entity_poly.pdbx_seq_one_letter_code
_entity_poly.pdbx_strand_id
1 'polypeptide(L)'
;MIFKLKIFLSTAITLLALVSTLNADSKMTMLPGEVTNFELPRFDEKTGNKQWELFGKKAKFLGEEKIDVSDMKLILFDKSTNKVRVEISSASAQVNITTKVVVSDNRLFVKGDEFDLSGKKWQWNGDKSIVDIYNDVVVNFTPSKERSSKKTKSNGVSFTAQKTSITGDSARLENSSKENKFYVVGNAKVRSENLKVDCNTLTAITGDSQGQKSEGDISLIDAKGGVVLVRDNRMAKADHAIILPREDEAVLSGKPEIVDISSKAKLSGHKIFFIKETSSIKTTSTNDIRAKAIFFHTDKDGKSQKIEITSNEILMSNEQNQNKVLFNGNVNVKGDDFSAECSKIEVFVKNVEAEKPEIKIIKCMGGVLLKNENGTARSWVMDIIPSEEKTQLRGNVKLVNSKDGTTLNSEILTLYQKENRGNASAKKNDFVVLTIPEETASSATDLQSSIKKTTTVKNKKKSLGGNAIIKSRSIDFVREDNSGRFTFNNDVSINSKSATASCQQMIVFCVAKKGKSSEIVKIEAFDNVKVVQNEYTAMAESAVIYPRVDNSQTDAQKKVPHKFVELLVWDKKPNVRPKIMLPPMKNMGFDDSSTRSTPKHSKMTVIVSDRQWLTSLNDTEKYFFEGNVKLTSTDAQGSCDKIEVLISQPNRVKRREIAEITLSGNVQMQQDLKEITCGKVKIYTKDEVAVLSENPVVFNREDNTRAAGAKIIYNRGTKIVSIQGDTQEAPDEFSDVENARPKIVLPQFSIKNRK
;
A
#
# COMPACT_ATOMS: atom_id res chain seq x y z
N MET A 1 74.31 10.01 11.34
CA MET A 1 75.50 10.00 12.23
C MET A 1 75.79 8.54 12.56
N ILE A 2 76.65 7.88 11.78
CA ILE A 2 77.09 6.50 12.03
C ILE A 2 78.60 6.59 12.24
N PHE A 3 79.06 6.19 13.43
CA PHE A 3 80.45 6.22 13.83
C PHE A 3 81.23 5.08 13.17
N LYS A 4 82.42 5.42 12.68
CA LYS A 4 83.45 4.55 12.10
C LYS A 4 84.02 3.59 13.16
N LEU A 5 84.52 2.41 12.77
CA LEU A 5 85.96 2.10 12.86
C LEU A 5 86.36 0.84 12.06
N LYS A 6 87.36 1.00 11.19
CA LYS A 6 88.15 -0.06 10.54
C LYS A 6 89.34 -0.40 11.45
N ILE A 7 89.73 -1.67 11.60
CA ILE A 7 91.14 -2.07 11.80
C ILE A 7 91.44 -3.36 11.01
N PHE A 8 92.57 -3.29 10.31
CA PHE A 8 93.42 -4.26 9.60
C PHE A 8 93.57 -5.62 10.32
N LEU A 9 93.99 -6.78 9.78
CA LEU A 9 94.59 -7.30 8.54
C LEU A 9 95.54 -8.41 9.06
N SER A 10 95.36 -9.67 8.69
CA SER A 10 96.47 -10.63 8.61
C SER A 10 96.09 -11.78 7.70
N THR A 11 97.00 -12.01 6.77
CA THR A 11 97.01 -12.90 5.61
C THR A 11 97.08 -14.39 5.96
N ALA A 12 96.35 -15.22 5.23
CA ALA A 12 96.85 -16.52 4.76
C ALA A 12 96.09 -16.97 3.50
N ILE A 13 96.88 -17.19 2.45
CA ILE A 13 96.50 -17.71 1.14
C ILE A 13 96.18 -19.20 1.29
N THR A 14 95.01 -19.66 0.82
CA THR A 14 94.80 -21.09 0.56
C THR A 14 94.03 -21.34 -0.73
N LEU A 15 94.80 -21.94 -1.63
CA LEU A 15 94.53 -22.69 -2.86
C LEU A 15 93.11 -23.30 -3.01
N LEU A 16 92.55 -23.12 -4.21
CA LEU A 16 91.45 -23.90 -4.77
C LEU A 16 91.80 -25.40 -4.77
N ALA A 17 90.95 -26.22 -4.16
CA ALA A 17 90.79 -27.63 -4.51
C ALA A 17 89.32 -27.86 -4.87
N LEU A 18 89.06 -28.09 -6.16
CA LEU A 18 87.80 -28.68 -6.63
C LEU A 18 87.71 -30.08 -5.99
N VAL A 19 86.89 -30.21 -4.96
CA VAL A 19 86.40 -31.51 -4.52
C VAL A 19 85.14 -31.79 -5.33
N SER A 20 85.29 -32.57 -6.39
CA SER A 20 84.18 -33.32 -6.97
C SER A 20 83.65 -34.27 -5.92
N THR A 21 82.62 -33.87 -5.18
CA THR A 21 81.80 -34.81 -4.41
C THR A 21 81.13 -35.74 -5.40
N LEU A 22 81.69 -36.95 -5.55
CA LEU A 22 80.93 -38.09 -6.05
C LEU A 22 79.78 -38.30 -5.06
N ASN A 23 78.60 -37.77 -5.39
CA ASN A 23 77.38 -38.36 -4.88
C ASN A 23 77.32 -39.73 -5.52
N ALA A 24 77.60 -40.77 -4.72
CA ALA A 24 77.21 -42.12 -5.06
C ALA A 24 75.68 -42.13 -5.11
N ASP A 25 75.14 -41.83 -6.28
CA ASP A 25 73.75 -42.09 -6.59
C ASP A 25 73.62 -43.61 -6.56
N SER A 26 73.09 -44.15 -5.45
CA SER A 26 72.86 -45.58 -5.32
C SER A 26 71.80 -45.95 -6.35
N LYS A 27 72.23 -46.32 -7.56
CA LYS A 27 71.37 -46.97 -8.54
C LYS A 27 70.92 -48.28 -7.92
N MET A 28 69.69 -48.31 -7.40
CA MET A 28 68.99 -49.57 -7.15
C MET A 28 68.92 -50.31 -8.49
N THR A 29 69.79 -51.29 -8.68
CA THR A 29 69.68 -52.24 -9.78
C THR A 29 68.76 -53.35 -9.31
N MET A 30 67.52 -53.31 -9.77
CA MET A 30 66.49 -54.28 -9.39
C MET A 30 66.61 -55.50 -10.31
N LEU A 31 66.82 -56.68 -9.72
CA LEU A 31 66.86 -57.94 -10.47
C LEU A 31 65.43 -58.35 -10.89
N PRO A 32 65.21 -58.82 -12.13
CA PRO A 32 63.90 -59.32 -12.56
C PRO A 32 63.50 -60.52 -11.71
N GLY A 33 62.37 -60.42 -11.01
CA GLY A 33 61.87 -61.46 -10.10
C GLY A 33 60.49 -61.12 -9.54
N GLU A 34 59.87 -62.08 -8.85
CA GLU A 34 58.65 -61.85 -8.07
C GLU A 34 59.01 -61.77 -6.59
N VAL A 35 58.48 -60.77 -5.88
CA VAL A 35 58.66 -60.61 -4.44
C VAL A 35 57.31 -60.77 -3.76
N THR A 36 57.22 -61.56 -2.70
CA THR A 36 55.97 -61.79 -1.94
C THR A 36 56.04 -61.20 -0.55
N ASN A 37 54.92 -60.69 -0.04
CA ASN A 37 54.77 -60.07 1.29
C ASN A 37 55.82 -58.99 1.56
N PHE A 38 55.95 -58.03 0.66
CA PHE A 38 56.96 -56.98 0.78
C PHE A 38 56.41 -55.74 1.48
N GLU A 39 57.34 -54.98 2.06
CA GLU A 39 57.13 -53.69 2.69
C GLU A 39 58.25 -52.75 2.23
N LEU A 40 57.87 -51.56 1.75
CA LEU A 40 58.80 -50.56 1.24
C LEU A 40 58.52 -49.20 1.90
N PRO A 41 59.36 -48.79 2.86
CA PRO A 41 59.26 -47.48 3.47
C PRO A 41 60.04 -46.41 2.68
N ARG A 42 59.59 -45.17 2.75
CA ARG A 42 60.32 -43.98 2.30
C ARG A 42 60.41 -42.96 3.40
N PHE A 43 61.60 -42.37 3.52
CA PHE A 43 61.91 -41.35 4.51
C PHE A 43 62.21 -40.02 3.84
N ASP A 44 61.93 -38.94 4.56
CA ASP A 44 62.34 -37.59 4.18
C ASP A 44 63.85 -37.47 4.32
N GLU A 45 64.53 -37.09 3.24
CA GLU A 45 66.00 -37.03 3.22
C GLU A 45 66.60 -35.98 4.16
N LYS A 46 65.80 -34.97 4.57
CA LYS A 46 66.27 -33.90 5.47
C LYS A 46 65.93 -34.19 6.92
N THR A 47 64.73 -34.67 7.21
CA THR A 47 64.27 -34.86 8.58
C THR A 47 64.38 -36.30 9.08
N GLY A 48 64.55 -37.27 8.18
CA GLY A 48 64.51 -38.70 8.51
C GLY A 48 63.11 -39.22 8.87
N ASN A 49 62.08 -38.38 8.84
CA ASN A 49 60.70 -38.78 9.14
C ASN A 49 60.16 -39.70 8.05
N LYS A 50 59.38 -40.71 8.42
CA LYS A 50 58.71 -41.59 7.45
C LYS A 50 57.71 -40.75 6.65
N GLN A 51 57.78 -40.81 5.32
CA GLN A 51 56.87 -40.10 4.40
C GLN A 51 55.72 -41.01 3.99
N TRP A 52 56.04 -42.25 3.60
CA TRP A 52 55.05 -43.26 3.22
C TRP A 52 55.61 -44.67 3.35
N GLU A 53 54.73 -45.65 3.36
CA GLU A 53 55.06 -47.08 3.45
C GLU A 53 54.13 -47.89 2.55
N LEU A 54 54.71 -48.64 1.62
CA LEU A 54 54.00 -49.44 0.63
C LEU A 54 54.10 -50.93 0.98
N PHE A 55 52.96 -51.59 1.10
CA PHE A 55 52.80 -53.01 1.32
C PHE A 55 52.18 -53.67 0.09
N GLY A 56 52.57 -54.91 -0.17
CA GLY A 56 51.90 -55.75 -1.17
C GLY A 56 52.14 -57.23 -0.94
N LYS A 57 51.12 -58.04 -1.22
CA LYS A 57 51.23 -59.51 -1.15
C LYS A 57 52.17 -60.06 -2.22
N LYS A 58 52.19 -59.43 -3.40
CA LYS A 58 53.05 -59.81 -4.51
C LYS A 58 53.46 -58.58 -5.33
N ALA A 59 54.73 -58.43 -5.64
CA ALA A 59 55.26 -57.48 -6.61
C ALA A 59 55.91 -58.23 -7.76
N LYS A 60 55.57 -57.87 -9.00
CA LYS A 60 56.20 -58.36 -10.21
C LYS A 60 56.80 -57.20 -10.99
N PHE A 61 58.11 -57.26 -11.23
CA PHE A 61 58.80 -56.28 -12.05
C PHE A 61 58.50 -56.53 -13.52
N LEU A 62 57.98 -55.52 -14.22
CA LEU A 62 57.69 -55.57 -15.65
C LEU A 62 58.77 -54.88 -16.50
N GLY A 63 59.76 -54.26 -15.86
CA GLY A 63 60.89 -53.54 -16.46
C GLY A 63 61.61 -52.68 -15.42
N GLU A 64 62.57 -51.84 -15.84
CA GLU A 64 63.34 -50.98 -14.92
C GLU A 64 62.49 -49.96 -14.17
N GLU A 65 61.33 -49.57 -14.73
CA GLU A 65 60.51 -48.47 -14.19
C GLU A 65 59.15 -48.90 -13.66
N LYS A 66 58.69 -50.14 -13.94
CA LYS A 66 57.30 -50.57 -13.70
C LYS A 66 57.21 -51.79 -12.80
N ILE A 67 56.35 -51.71 -11.77
CA ILE A 67 56.06 -52.80 -10.84
C ILE A 67 54.54 -53.02 -10.80
N ASP A 68 54.10 -54.26 -11.03
CA ASP A 68 52.73 -54.67 -10.71
C ASP A 68 52.66 -55.18 -9.27
N VAL A 69 51.82 -54.56 -8.46
CA VAL A 69 51.61 -54.89 -7.04
C VAL A 69 50.21 -55.49 -6.86
N SER A 70 50.12 -56.65 -6.23
CA SER A 70 48.87 -57.30 -5.81
C SER A 70 48.60 -57.07 -4.32
N ASP A 71 47.34 -56.87 -3.95
CA ASP A 71 46.88 -56.49 -2.61
C ASP A 71 47.69 -55.31 -2.04
N MET A 72 47.68 -54.21 -2.78
CA MET A 72 48.44 -53.00 -2.46
C MET A 72 47.83 -52.28 -1.27
N LYS A 73 48.68 -51.88 -0.32
CA LYS A 73 48.34 -50.95 0.76
C LYS A 73 49.44 -49.91 0.92
N LEU A 74 49.11 -48.63 0.80
CA LEU A 74 50.02 -47.50 0.91
C LEU A 74 49.59 -46.63 2.11
N ILE A 75 50.47 -46.49 3.08
CA ILE A 75 50.25 -45.66 4.27
C ILE A 75 51.03 -44.36 4.11
N LEU A 76 50.36 -43.22 4.25
CA LEU A 76 50.96 -41.88 4.21
C LEU A 76 51.07 -41.31 5.62
N PHE A 77 52.21 -40.71 5.94
CA PHE A 77 52.51 -40.18 7.27
C PHE A 77 52.55 -38.64 7.25
N ASP A 78 52.16 -38.05 8.38
CA ASP A 78 52.24 -36.62 8.61
C ASP A 78 53.69 -36.18 8.88
N LYS A 79 54.19 -35.21 8.11
CA LYS A 79 55.61 -34.81 8.12
C LYS A 79 56.10 -34.27 9.46
N SER A 80 55.23 -33.71 10.30
CA SER A 80 55.61 -33.11 11.58
C SER A 80 55.33 -34.02 12.78
N THR A 81 54.29 -34.87 12.70
CA THR A 81 53.86 -35.71 13.82
C THR A 81 54.17 -37.19 13.68
N ASN A 82 54.60 -37.64 12.48
CA ASN A 82 54.86 -39.04 12.13
C ASN A 82 53.66 -39.99 12.37
N LYS A 83 52.44 -39.44 12.50
CA LYS A 83 51.20 -40.20 12.61
C LYS A 83 50.72 -40.62 11.22
N VAL A 84 50.07 -41.79 11.15
CA VAL A 84 49.34 -42.20 9.94
C VAL A 84 48.27 -41.16 9.65
N ARG A 85 48.24 -40.69 8.40
CA ARG A 85 47.31 -39.67 7.94
C ARG A 85 46.26 -40.24 6.99
N VAL A 86 46.69 -41.11 6.10
CA VAL A 86 45.85 -41.72 5.06
C VAL A 86 46.37 -43.13 4.78
N GLU A 87 45.45 -44.09 4.69
CA GLU A 87 45.71 -45.43 4.17
C GLU A 87 45.00 -45.61 2.83
N ILE A 88 45.73 -45.98 1.79
CA ILE A 88 45.24 -46.20 0.43
C ILE A 88 45.38 -47.68 0.11
N SER A 89 44.31 -48.35 -0.31
CA SER A 89 44.33 -49.79 -0.63
C SER A 89 43.63 -50.10 -1.95
N SER A 90 44.12 -51.12 -2.66
CA SER A 90 43.58 -51.60 -3.93
C SER A 90 44.00 -53.06 -4.17
N ALA A 91 43.13 -53.86 -4.80
CA ALA A 91 43.41 -55.27 -5.10
C ALA A 91 44.62 -55.47 -6.01
N SER A 92 44.88 -54.53 -6.92
CA SER A 92 46.16 -54.43 -7.62
C SER A 92 46.46 -52.98 -8.00
N ALA A 93 47.72 -52.70 -8.31
CA ALA A 93 48.15 -51.42 -8.86
C ALA A 93 49.44 -51.58 -9.66
N GLN A 94 49.64 -50.73 -10.67
CA GLN A 94 50.91 -50.59 -11.37
C GLN A 94 51.61 -49.33 -10.87
N VAL A 95 52.83 -49.49 -10.38
CA VAL A 95 53.68 -48.43 -9.84
C VAL A 95 54.76 -48.10 -10.87
N ASN A 96 54.85 -46.83 -11.28
CA ASN A 96 56.01 -46.29 -11.96
C ASN A 96 56.95 -45.67 -10.92
N ILE A 97 58.15 -46.25 -10.77
CA ILE A 97 59.12 -45.86 -9.74
C ILE A 97 59.74 -44.50 -10.07
N THR A 98 60.08 -44.26 -11.34
CA THR A 98 60.73 -43.03 -11.82
C THR A 98 59.81 -41.82 -11.63
N THR A 99 58.55 -41.94 -12.08
CA THR A 99 57.59 -40.83 -12.02
C THR A 99 56.78 -40.80 -10.73
N LYS A 100 56.92 -41.81 -9.86
CA LYS A 100 56.14 -42.00 -8.62
C LYS A 100 54.63 -41.95 -8.85
N VAL A 101 54.20 -42.48 -9.98
CA VAL A 101 52.77 -42.55 -10.34
C VAL A 101 52.29 -43.98 -10.13
N VAL A 102 51.16 -44.12 -9.46
CA VAL A 102 50.51 -45.41 -9.22
C VAL A 102 49.14 -45.39 -9.89
N VAL A 103 48.84 -46.39 -10.72
CA VAL A 103 47.56 -46.50 -11.43
C VAL A 103 46.90 -47.84 -11.18
N SER A 104 45.57 -47.88 -11.23
CA SER A 104 44.83 -49.14 -11.25
C SER A 104 43.42 -48.98 -11.80
N ASP A 105 42.94 -50.00 -12.52
CA ASP A 105 41.53 -50.13 -12.89
C ASP A 105 40.65 -50.67 -11.77
N ASN A 106 41.26 -51.28 -10.74
CA ASN A 106 40.54 -51.81 -9.58
C ASN A 106 40.02 -50.69 -8.67
N ARG A 107 39.13 -51.07 -7.74
CA ARG A 107 38.58 -50.12 -6.77
C ARG A 107 39.65 -49.69 -5.78
N LEU A 108 39.76 -48.38 -5.60
CA LEU A 108 40.51 -47.71 -4.54
C LEU A 108 39.66 -47.60 -3.29
N PHE A 109 40.29 -47.81 -2.13
CA PHE A 109 39.77 -47.39 -0.84
C PHE A 109 40.82 -46.53 -0.14
N VAL A 110 40.43 -45.32 0.22
CA VAL A 110 41.24 -44.34 0.95
C VAL A 110 40.58 -44.13 2.30
N LYS A 111 41.28 -44.46 3.37
CA LYS A 111 40.85 -44.26 4.75
C LYS A 111 41.70 -43.17 5.37
N GLY A 112 41.13 -41.98 5.52
CA GLY A 112 41.71 -40.87 6.25
C GLY A 112 41.19 -40.81 7.69
N ASP A 113 41.77 -39.93 8.50
CA ASP A 113 41.30 -39.68 9.87
C ASP A 113 39.84 -39.19 9.90
N GLU A 114 39.41 -38.51 8.84
CA GLU A 114 38.22 -37.66 8.83
C GLU A 114 37.27 -37.93 7.66
N PHE A 115 37.70 -38.77 6.72
CA PHE A 115 36.91 -39.19 5.56
C PHE A 115 37.32 -40.59 5.10
N ASP A 116 36.38 -41.29 4.49
CA ASP A 116 36.63 -42.47 3.65
C ASP A 116 36.30 -42.10 2.20
N LEU A 117 37.20 -42.41 1.26
CA LEU A 117 37.01 -42.19 -0.17
C LEU A 117 37.15 -43.52 -0.92
N SER A 118 36.31 -43.75 -1.92
CA SER A 118 36.42 -44.91 -2.80
C SER A 118 36.01 -44.58 -4.23
N GLY A 119 36.50 -45.39 -5.17
CA GLY A 119 36.11 -45.33 -6.58
C GLY A 119 36.96 -46.25 -7.45
N LYS A 120 36.69 -46.31 -8.74
CA LYS A 120 37.38 -47.17 -9.71
C LYS A 120 38.19 -46.33 -10.68
N LYS A 121 39.16 -46.96 -11.35
CA LYS A 121 40.06 -46.32 -12.33
C LYS A 121 40.71 -45.09 -11.73
N TRP A 122 41.83 -45.29 -11.06
CA TRP A 122 42.45 -44.23 -10.28
C TRP A 122 43.94 -44.10 -10.57
N GLN A 123 44.45 -42.92 -10.25
CA GLN A 123 45.85 -42.56 -10.33
C GLN A 123 46.25 -41.82 -9.06
N TRP A 124 47.36 -42.19 -8.44
CA TRP A 124 48.02 -41.41 -7.41
C TRP A 124 49.34 -40.86 -7.93
N ASN A 125 49.57 -39.56 -7.74
CA ASN A 125 50.83 -38.91 -8.04
C ASN A 125 51.56 -38.57 -6.73
N GLY A 126 52.64 -39.29 -6.44
CA GLY A 126 53.36 -39.18 -5.18
C GLY A 126 54.04 -37.82 -4.96
N ASP A 127 54.57 -37.20 -6.02
CA ASP A 127 55.22 -35.88 -5.90
C ASP A 127 54.22 -34.76 -5.59
N LYS A 128 53.02 -34.86 -6.17
CA LYS A 128 51.96 -33.85 -5.97
C LYS A 128 51.03 -34.16 -4.81
N SER A 129 51.04 -35.39 -4.28
CA SER A 129 50.07 -35.89 -3.29
C SER A 129 48.62 -35.75 -3.76
N ILE A 130 48.39 -36.05 -5.03
CA ILE A 130 47.08 -35.98 -5.69
C ILE A 130 46.57 -37.39 -5.97
N VAL A 131 45.29 -37.64 -5.66
CA VAL A 131 44.57 -38.84 -6.09
C VAL A 131 43.50 -38.42 -7.11
N ASP A 132 43.59 -38.93 -8.32
CA ASP A 132 42.57 -38.81 -9.36
C ASP A 132 41.78 -40.14 -9.44
N ILE A 133 40.46 -40.05 -9.51
CA ILE A 133 39.52 -41.18 -9.63
C ILE A 133 38.57 -40.88 -10.77
N TYR A 134 38.37 -41.82 -11.70
CA TYR A 134 37.63 -41.57 -12.93
C TYR A 134 36.20 -42.15 -12.92
N ASN A 135 35.86 -43.06 -11.99
CA ASN A 135 34.56 -43.74 -11.94
C ASN A 135 34.08 -44.02 -10.50
N ASP A 136 32.75 -44.06 -10.30
CA ASP A 136 32.06 -44.53 -9.09
C ASP A 136 32.56 -43.88 -7.77
N VAL A 137 32.73 -42.55 -7.76
CA VAL A 137 33.28 -41.84 -6.61
C VAL A 137 32.28 -41.80 -5.46
N VAL A 138 32.75 -42.16 -4.27
CA VAL A 138 32.04 -41.99 -3.01
C VAL A 138 33.01 -41.47 -1.95
N VAL A 139 32.70 -40.32 -1.34
CA VAL A 139 33.40 -39.76 -0.18
C VAL A 139 32.42 -39.72 0.99
N ASN A 140 32.78 -40.31 2.13
CA ASN A 140 32.01 -40.27 3.36
C ASN A 140 32.81 -39.51 4.42
N PHE A 141 32.23 -38.47 5.01
CA PHE A 141 32.86 -37.68 6.07
C PHE A 141 32.44 -38.20 7.43
N THR A 142 33.41 -38.33 8.34
CA THR A 142 33.18 -38.70 9.72
C THR A 142 33.11 -37.44 10.57
N PRO A 143 31.99 -37.16 11.25
CA PRO A 143 31.85 -35.93 12.03
C PRO A 143 32.72 -35.93 13.30
N SER A 144 33.16 -34.74 13.72
CA SER A 144 33.96 -34.53 14.94
C SER A 144 33.27 -35.05 16.22
N LYS A 145 34.07 -35.59 17.17
CA LYS A 145 33.55 -36.09 18.46
C LYS A 145 33.20 -34.96 19.45
N GLU A 146 33.68 -33.74 19.23
CA GLU A 146 33.43 -32.60 20.12
C GLU A 146 32.00 -32.03 20.05
N ARG A 147 31.28 -32.18 18.92
CA ARG A 147 29.86 -31.75 18.83
C ARG A 147 28.89 -32.68 19.57
N SER A 148 29.27 -33.93 19.84
CA SER A 148 28.43 -34.87 20.59
C SER A 148 28.36 -34.60 22.11
N SER A 149 29.18 -33.72 22.68
CA SER A 149 29.34 -33.56 24.13
C SER A 149 28.95 -32.19 24.71
N LYS A 150 28.59 -31.18 23.90
CA LYS A 150 28.07 -29.90 24.42
C LYS A 150 26.58 -30.01 24.76
N LYS A 151 26.28 -30.38 26.01
CA LYS A 151 24.96 -30.21 26.65
C LYS A 151 24.63 -28.72 26.77
N THR A 152 23.89 -28.16 25.81
CA THR A 152 23.11 -26.95 26.04
C THR A 152 21.85 -27.34 26.82
N LYS A 153 21.64 -26.72 28.00
CA LYS A 153 20.38 -26.85 28.75
C LYS A 153 19.28 -26.08 28.00
N SER A 154 18.60 -26.75 27.09
CA SER A 154 17.24 -26.40 26.66
C SER A 154 16.52 -27.69 26.28
N ASN A 155 15.24 -27.77 26.62
CA ASN A 155 14.43 -28.97 26.54
C ASN A 155 14.55 -29.69 25.18
N GLY A 156 15.18 -30.87 25.21
CA GLY A 156 14.91 -32.04 24.38
C GLY A 156 14.96 -31.89 22.86
N VAL A 157 16.17 -31.85 22.27
CA VAL A 157 16.61 -32.69 21.12
C VAL A 157 18.14 -32.78 21.18
N SER A 158 18.69 -34.00 21.14
CA SER A 158 20.13 -34.24 21.02
C SER A 158 20.58 -33.95 19.58
N PHE A 159 21.50 -33.00 19.36
CA PHE A 159 22.12 -32.77 18.05
C PHE A 159 23.24 -33.78 17.83
N THR A 160 22.91 -34.94 17.26
CA THR A 160 23.90 -35.90 16.76
C THR A 160 24.67 -35.31 15.58
N ALA A 161 26.00 -35.41 15.62
CA ALA A 161 26.86 -34.93 14.55
C ALA A 161 26.57 -35.72 13.26
N GLN A 162 26.26 -35.00 12.17
CA GLN A 162 25.60 -35.59 10.98
C GLN A 162 26.62 -36.12 9.97
N LYS A 163 26.45 -37.39 9.55
CA LYS A 163 27.23 -37.97 8.46
C LYS A 163 26.91 -37.25 7.15
N THR A 164 27.94 -36.84 6.42
CA THR A 164 27.82 -36.26 5.08
C THR A 164 28.50 -37.16 4.07
N SER A 165 27.84 -37.42 2.94
CA SER A 165 28.40 -38.18 1.82
C SER A 165 28.38 -37.34 0.55
N ILE A 166 29.42 -37.50 -0.26
CA ILE A 166 29.56 -36.90 -1.57
C ILE A 166 29.74 -38.01 -2.60
N THR A 167 29.02 -37.97 -3.70
CA THR A 167 29.17 -38.92 -4.81
C THR A 167 29.29 -38.19 -6.14
N GLY A 168 29.89 -38.83 -7.14
CA GLY A 168 29.97 -38.31 -8.51
C GLY A 168 30.65 -39.29 -9.47
N ASP A 169 30.77 -38.89 -10.73
CA ASP A 169 31.35 -39.73 -11.78
C ASP A 169 32.87 -39.81 -11.63
N SER A 170 33.54 -38.67 -11.43
CA SER A 170 34.99 -38.57 -11.25
C SER A 170 35.36 -37.58 -10.15
N ALA A 171 36.55 -37.72 -9.58
CA ALA A 171 37.03 -36.82 -8.55
C ALA A 171 38.56 -36.69 -8.49
N ARG A 172 39.01 -35.56 -7.95
CA ARG A 172 40.38 -35.29 -7.55
C ARG A 172 40.41 -34.96 -6.07
N LEU A 173 41.27 -35.65 -5.32
CA LEU A 173 41.62 -35.32 -3.95
C LEU A 173 43.02 -34.69 -3.94
N GLU A 174 43.10 -33.45 -3.46
CA GLU A 174 44.36 -32.80 -3.10
C GLU A 174 44.52 -32.84 -1.58
N ASN A 175 45.48 -33.63 -1.11
CA ASN A 175 45.64 -33.97 0.30
C ASN A 175 46.84 -33.19 0.89
N SER A 176 46.60 -32.04 1.54
CA SER A 176 47.66 -31.18 2.11
C SER A 176 47.67 -31.22 3.65
N SER A 177 48.79 -30.95 4.31
CA SER A 177 48.86 -31.04 5.78
C SER A 177 47.87 -30.13 6.53
N LYS A 178 47.31 -29.11 5.87
CA LYS A 178 46.39 -28.12 6.44
C LYS A 178 44.92 -28.36 6.08
N GLU A 179 44.66 -28.75 4.84
CA GLU A 179 43.31 -28.91 4.28
C GLU A 179 43.26 -30.05 3.26
N ASN A 180 42.10 -30.69 3.14
CA ASN A 180 41.81 -31.59 2.03
C ASN A 180 40.80 -30.95 1.09
N LYS A 181 41.10 -30.96 -0.21
CA LYS A 181 40.19 -30.46 -1.26
C LYS A 181 39.71 -31.61 -2.11
N PHE A 182 38.40 -31.72 -2.24
CA PHE A 182 37.72 -32.73 -3.03
C PHE A 182 37.04 -32.03 -4.20
N TYR A 183 37.53 -32.25 -5.41
CA TYR A 183 36.90 -31.79 -6.64
C TYR A 183 36.12 -32.97 -7.23
N VAL A 184 34.81 -32.87 -7.33
CA VAL A 184 33.93 -33.94 -7.84
C VAL A 184 33.21 -33.43 -9.08
N VAL A 185 33.22 -34.20 -10.15
CA VAL A 185 32.71 -33.83 -11.47
C VAL A 185 31.81 -34.94 -12.01
N GLY A 186 30.69 -34.53 -12.62
CA GLY A 186 29.69 -35.42 -13.20
C GLY A 186 28.73 -35.93 -12.14
N ASN A 187 27.44 -35.62 -12.29
CA ASN A 187 26.36 -36.04 -11.39
C ASN A 187 26.72 -35.92 -9.90
N ALA A 188 27.34 -34.81 -9.51
CA ALA A 188 27.83 -34.61 -8.16
C ALA A 188 26.65 -34.43 -7.19
N LYS A 189 26.68 -35.16 -6.07
CA LYS A 189 25.61 -35.16 -5.07
C LYS A 189 26.19 -35.07 -3.68
N VAL A 190 25.61 -34.21 -2.85
CA VAL A 190 25.85 -34.15 -1.40
C VAL A 190 24.61 -34.66 -0.68
N ARG A 191 24.78 -35.54 0.30
CA ARG A 191 23.70 -36.05 1.15
C ARG A 191 24.11 -36.03 2.61
N SER A 192 23.31 -35.37 3.44
CA SER A 192 23.28 -35.50 4.89
C SER A 192 21.81 -35.67 5.34
N GLU A 193 21.58 -35.76 6.65
CA GLU A 193 20.24 -35.93 7.22
C GLU A 193 19.27 -34.82 6.78
N ASN A 194 19.72 -33.56 6.82
CA ASN A 194 18.88 -32.38 6.54
C ASN A 194 19.29 -31.60 5.29
N LEU A 195 20.31 -32.04 4.55
CA LEU A 195 20.79 -31.37 3.35
C LEU A 195 20.95 -32.36 2.19
N LYS A 196 20.31 -32.05 1.06
CA LYS A 196 20.53 -32.74 -0.21
C LYS A 196 20.93 -31.69 -1.25
N VAL A 197 22.04 -31.89 -1.93
CA VAL A 197 22.51 -31.03 -3.03
C VAL A 197 22.81 -31.90 -4.24
N ASP A 198 22.31 -31.51 -5.41
CA ASP A 198 22.62 -32.11 -6.70
C ASP A 198 23.22 -31.03 -7.61
N CYS A 199 24.29 -31.33 -8.34
CA CYS A 199 24.95 -30.40 -9.26
C CYS A 199 25.84 -31.14 -10.29
N ASN A 200 26.38 -30.41 -11.26
CA ASN A 200 27.31 -30.96 -12.26
C ASN A 200 28.72 -31.09 -11.69
N THR A 201 29.18 -30.10 -10.91
CA THR A 201 30.50 -30.07 -10.31
C THR A 201 30.43 -29.56 -8.88
N LEU A 202 31.31 -30.07 -8.03
CA LEU A 202 31.35 -29.77 -6.61
C LEU A 202 32.80 -29.63 -6.16
N THR A 203 33.11 -28.61 -5.37
CA THR A 203 34.34 -28.57 -4.58
C THR A 203 33.99 -28.58 -3.10
N ALA A 204 34.52 -29.54 -2.35
CA ALA A 204 34.40 -29.58 -0.90
C ALA A 204 35.78 -29.40 -0.24
N ILE A 205 35.84 -28.62 0.83
CA ILE A 205 37.09 -28.38 1.58
C ILE A 205 36.89 -28.80 3.04
N THR A 206 37.86 -29.53 3.60
CA THR A 206 37.98 -29.78 5.04
C THR A 206 39.18 -29.03 5.62
N GLY A 207 39.07 -28.52 6.85
CA GLY A 207 40.09 -27.69 7.52
C GLY A 207 39.56 -26.30 7.92
N ASP A 208 40.21 -25.64 8.89
CA ASP A 208 39.81 -24.30 9.34
C ASP A 208 40.42 -23.14 8.53
N SER A 209 39.89 -21.94 8.74
CA SER A 209 40.28 -20.69 8.09
C SER A 209 41.70 -20.21 8.45
N GLN A 210 42.36 -20.86 9.42
CA GLN A 210 43.73 -20.57 9.88
C GLN A 210 44.73 -21.70 9.56
N GLY A 211 44.28 -22.76 8.88
CA GLY A 211 45.12 -23.90 8.49
C GLY A 211 45.46 -24.87 9.63
N GLN A 212 44.68 -24.93 10.72
CA GLN A 212 44.71 -26.05 11.66
C GLN A 212 43.71 -27.14 11.23
N LYS A 213 44.14 -28.40 11.33
CA LYS A 213 43.30 -29.58 11.12
C LYS A 213 42.12 -29.50 12.10
N SER A 214 40.91 -29.31 11.59
CA SER A 214 39.69 -29.53 12.36
C SER A 214 39.17 -30.92 12.03
N GLU A 215 38.72 -31.66 13.05
CA GLU A 215 38.29 -33.05 12.98
C GLU A 215 37.10 -33.29 12.01
N GLY A 216 37.33 -33.35 10.69
CA GLY A 216 36.36 -33.87 9.70
C GLY A 216 35.15 -33.03 9.31
N ASP A 217 35.05 -31.80 9.80
CA ASP A 217 33.97 -30.89 9.41
C ASP A 217 34.27 -30.19 8.07
N ILE A 218 33.34 -30.24 7.13
CA ILE A 218 33.42 -29.52 5.85
C ILE A 218 33.28 -28.01 6.11
N SER A 219 34.24 -27.21 5.64
CA SER A 219 34.23 -25.74 5.77
C SER A 219 33.57 -25.05 4.58
N LEU A 220 33.70 -25.62 3.39
CA LEU A 220 33.13 -25.06 2.16
C LEU A 220 32.55 -26.17 1.29
N ILE A 221 31.38 -25.90 0.72
CA ILE A 221 30.81 -26.63 -0.41
C ILE A 221 30.52 -25.61 -1.52
N ASP A 222 31.26 -25.69 -2.62
CA ASP A 222 31.06 -24.88 -3.83
C ASP A 222 30.46 -25.78 -4.93
N ALA A 223 29.14 -25.68 -5.14
CA ALA A 223 28.36 -26.48 -6.08
C ALA A 223 28.01 -25.67 -7.33
N LYS A 224 28.33 -26.16 -8.53
CA LYS A 224 28.11 -25.46 -9.81
C LYS A 224 27.44 -26.34 -10.86
N GLY A 225 26.59 -25.69 -11.66
CA GLY A 225 25.87 -26.27 -12.79
C GLY A 225 24.61 -27.04 -12.34
N GLY A 226 23.43 -26.51 -12.66
CA GLY A 226 22.16 -27.18 -12.39
C GLY A 226 21.92 -27.50 -10.91
N VAL A 227 22.30 -26.59 -10.01
CA VAL A 227 22.26 -26.85 -8.56
C VAL A 227 20.82 -26.99 -8.10
N VAL A 228 20.51 -28.09 -7.42
CA VAL A 228 19.25 -28.33 -6.71
C VAL A 228 19.56 -28.65 -5.26
N LEU A 229 19.08 -27.82 -4.34
CA LEU A 229 19.25 -27.99 -2.90
C LEU A 229 17.90 -28.25 -2.25
N VAL A 230 17.80 -29.23 -1.35
CA VAL A 230 16.60 -29.50 -0.56
C VAL A 230 16.95 -29.54 0.93
N ARG A 231 16.22 -28.75 1.72
CA ARG A 231 16.33 -28.66 3.19
C ARG A 231 14.98 -28.25 3.80
N ASP A 232 14.57 -28.88 4.90
CA ASP A 232 13.40 -28.51 5.71
C ASP A 232 12.12 -28.23 4.87
N ASN A 233 11.83 -29.11 3.91
CA ASN A 233 10.71 -29.02 2.96
C ASN A 233 10.72 -27.78 2.01
N ARG A 234 11.90 -27.20 1.80
CA ARG A 234 12.17 -26.15 0.81
C ARG A 234 13.12 -26.69 -0.24
N MET A 235 12.85 -26.36 -1.50
CA MET A 235 13.71 -26.68 -2.63
C MET A 235 14.27 -25.39 -3.20
N ALA A 236 15.59 -25.29 -3.32
CA ALA A 236 16.27 -24.19 -3.98
C ALA A 236 16.92 -24.67 -5.29
N LYS A 237 16.85 -23.85 -6.34
CA LYS A 237 17.51 -24.06 -7.62
C LYS A 237 18.41 -22.88 -7.94
N ALA A 238 19.58 -23.12 -8.49
CA ALA A 238 20.55 -22.08 -8.87
C ALA A 238 21.58 -22.60 -9.88
N ASP A 239 22.31 -21.73 -10.58
CA ASP A 239 23.48 -22.16 -11.35
C ASP A 239 24.70 -22.40 -10.45
N HIS A 240 24.78 -21.70 -9.32
CA HIS A 240 25.91 -21.77 -8.38
C HIS A 240 25.45 -21.58 -6.93
N ALA A 241 25.91 -22.46 -6.04
CA ALA A 241 25.69 -22.36 -4.60
C ALA A 241 27.03 -22.46 -3.84
N ILE A 242 27.29 -21.49 -2.98
CA ILE A 242 28.36 -21.53 -1.99
C ILE A 242 27.69 -21.80 -0.64
N ILE A 243 28.04 -22.90 0.02
CA ILE A 243 27.50 -23.28 1.33
C ILE A 243 28.68 -23.34 2.29
N LEU A 244 28.47 -22.72 3.46
CA LEU A 244 29.44 -22.57 4.54
C LEU A 244 28.85 -23.27 5.78
N PRO A 245 29.04 -24.60 5.92
CA PRO A 245 28.34 -25.39 6.94
C PRO A 245 28.69 -25.03 8.38
N ARG A 246 29.87 -24.43 8.63
CA ARG A 246 30.30 -24.03 9.98
C ARG A 246 29.61 -22.75 10.41
N GLU A 247 29.46 -21.85 9.45
CA GLU A 247 28.83 -20.55 9.55
C GLU A 247 27.29 -20.66 9.47
N ASP A 248 26.75 -21.81 9.03
CA ASP A 248 25.32 -22.01 8.66
C ASP A 248 24.84 -20.93 7.67
N GLU A 249 25.72 -20.59 6.73
CA GLU A 249 25.48 -19.58 5.71
C GLU A 249 25.48 -20.21 4.32
N ALA A 250 24.76 -19.59 3.39
CA ALA A 250 24.78 -19.99 2.00
C ALA A 250 24.50 -18.81 1.08
N VAL A 251 25.07 -18.85 -0.12
CA VAL A 251 24.83 -17.90 -1.20
C VAL A 251 24.45 -18.65 -2.46
N LEU A 252 23.26 -18.38 -2.97
CA LEU A 252 22.76 -18.91 -4.24
C LEU A 252 22.84 -17.82 -5.31
N SER A 253 23.33 -18.17 -6.51
CA SER A 253 23.49 -17.24 -7.62
C SER A 253 23.27 -17.91 -8.99
N GLY A 254 23.12 -17.08 -10.03
CA GLY A 254 22.72 -17.55 -11.36
C GLY A 254 21.24 -17.94 -11.39
N LYS A 255 20.38 -16.92 -11.31
CA LYS A 255 18.90 -17.04 -11.29
C LYS A 255 18.37 -17.96 -10.18
N PRO A 256 18.76 -17.75 -8.91
CA PRO A 256 18.28 -18.57 -7.82
C PRO A 256 16.75 -18.48 -7.63
N GLU A 257 16.12 -19.61 -7.33
CA GLU A 257 14.70 -19.74 -6.97
C GLU A 257 14.55 -20.69 -5.78
N ILE A 258 13.88 -20.26 -4.73
CA ILE A 258 13.46 -21.09 -3.59
C ILE A 258 11.95 -21.31 -3.70
N VAL A 259 11.52 -22.55 -3.53
CA VAL A 259 10.12 -22.97 -3.45
C VAL A 259 9.89 -23.66 -2.12
N ASP A 260 8.94 -23.14 -1.35
CA ASP A 260 8.38 -23.86 -0.20
C ASP A 260 7.37 -24.88 -0.71
N ILE A 261 7.63 -26.17 -0.46
CA ILE A 261 6.88 -27.27 -1.10
C ILE A 261 5.43 -27.31 -0.60
N SER A 262 5.20 -27.03 0.69
CA SER A 262 3.86 -27.05 1.29
C SER A 262 2.99 -25.89 0.80
N SER A 263 3.49 -24.67 0.89
CA SER A 263 2.73 -23.46 0.55
C SER A 263 2.77 -23.10 -0.93
N LYS A 264 3.67 -23.72 -1.70
CA LYS A 264 4.02 -23.36 -3.09
C LYS A 264 4.55 -21.93 -3.23
N ALA A 265 4.86 -21.26 -2.12
CA ALA A 265 5.44 -19.92 -2.14
C ALA A 265 6.81 -19.94 -2.81
N LYS A 266 7.13 -18.88 -3.55
CA LYS A 266 8.38 -18.76 -4.30
C LYS A 266 9.14 -17.49 -3.94
N LEU A 267 10.46 -17.57 -3.92
CA LEU A 267 11.38 -16.44 -3.74
C LEU A 267 12.49 -16.55 -4.79
N SER A 268 12.70 -15.52 -5.60
CA SER A 268 13.73 -15.49 -6.63
C SER A 268 14.36 -14.11 -6.79
N GLY A 269 15.55 -14.05 -7.40
CA GLY A 269 16.27 -12.80 -7.61
C GLY A 269 17.61 -13.01 -8.31
N HIS A 270 18.52 -12.04 -8.16
CA HIS A 270 19.89 -12.15 -8.66
C HIS A 270 20.76 -13.05 -7.76
N LYS A 271 20.71 -12.79 -6.45
CA LYS A 271 21.35 -13.60 -5.41
C LYS A 271 20.42 -13.79 -4.22
N ILE A 272 20.54 -14.93 -3.56
CA ILE A 272 19.89 -15.20 -2.28
C ILE A 272 20.96 -15.55 -1.25
N PHE A 273 20.95 -14.86 -0.12
CA PHE A 273 21.86 -15.03 1.00
C PHE A 273 21.09 -15.60 2.19
N PHE A 274 21.65 -16.60 2.85
CA PHE A 274 21.21 -17.12 4.13
C PHE A 274 22.22 -16.65 5.18
N ILE A 275 21.78 -15.83 6.12
CA ILE A 275 22.64 -15.13 7.08
C ILE A 275 22.29 -15.62 8.48
N LYS A 276 23.21 -16.34 9.13
CA LYS A 276 22.98 -16.93 10.46
C LYS A 276 22.87 -15.89 11.56
N GLU A 277 23.76 -14.90 11.57
CA GLU A 277 23.85 -13.88 12.64
C GLU A 277 22.49 -13.22 12.92
N THR A 278 21.70 -13.03 11.87
CA THR A 278 20.37 -12.40 11.93
C THR A 278 19.22 -13.37 11.68
N SER A 279 19.50 -14.67 11.52
CA SER A 279 18.52 -15.69 11.10
C SER A 279 17.65 -15.19 9.94
N SER A 280 18.30 -14.67 8.90
CA SER A 280 17.63 -13.94 7.82
C SER A 280 17.94 -14.48 6.43
N ILE A 281 16.99 -14.28 5.53
CA ILE A 281 17.12 -14.56 4.10
C ILE A 281 17.06 -13.23 3.37
N LYS A 282 18.11 -12.91 2.61
CA LYS A 282 18.20 -11.68 1.81
C LYS A 282 18.23 -12.02 0.33
N THR A 283 17.33 -11.44 -0.45
CA THR A 283 17.28 -11.58 -1.91
C THR A 283 17.51 -10.23 -2.57
N THR A 284 18.41 -10.17 -3.54
CA THR A 284 18.78 -8.91 -4.22
C THR A 284 18.40 -8.91 -5.70
N SER A 285 18.26 -7.72 -6.28
CA SER A 285 18.02 -7.50 -7.71
C SER A 285 19.26 -7.01 -8.46
N THR A 286 19.20 -7.06 -9.79
CA THR A 286 19.99 -6.26 -10.74
C THR A 286 19.04 -5.46 -11.65
N ASN A 287 19.57 -4.80 -12.69
CA ASN A 287 18.74 -4.09 -13.67
C ASN A 287 17.80 -5.04 -14.45
N ASP A 288 18.26 -6.26 -14.74
CA ASP A 288 17.51 -7.23 -15.55
C ASP A 288 16.72 -8.26 -14.72
N ILE A 289 17.13 -8.46 -13.45
CA ILE A 289 16.54 -9.47 -12.57
C ILE A 289 16.05 -8.81 -11.30
N ARG A 290 14.73 -8.79 -11.11
CA ARG A 290 14.08 -8.25 -9.91
C ARG A 290 14.09 -9.28 -8.78
N ALA A 291 14.23 -8.82 -7.53
CA ALA A 291 13.89 -9.65 -6.39
C ALA A 291 12.37 -9.84 -6.38
N LYS A 292 11.91 -11.08 -6.29
CA LYS A 292 10.51 -11.46 -6.50
C LYS A 292 10.06 -12.47 -5.46
N ALA A 293 8.90 -12.21 -4.85
CA ALA A 293 8.17 -13.17 -4.03
C ALA A 293 6.80 -13.47 -4.66
N ILE A 294 6.39 -14.74 -4.64
CA ILE A 294 5.07 -15.19 -5.08
C ILE A 294 4.44 -16.00 -3.94
N PHE A 295 3.21 -15.69 -3.61
CA PHE A 295 2.42 -16.44 -2.64
C PHE A 295 0.99 -16.62 -3.13
N PHE A 296 0.33 -17.66 -2.61
CA PHE A 296 -1.03 -18.03 -2.96
C PHE A 296 -1.92 -17.81 -1.74
N HIS A 297 -2.92 -16.95 -1.89
CA HIS A 297 -3.96 -16.74 -0.89
C HIS A 297 -5.22 -17.48 -1.31
N THR A 298 -6.03 -17.95 -0.37
CA THR A 298 -7.36 -18.50 -0.68
C THR A 298 -8.38 -17.49 -0.19
N ASP A 299 -9.18 -16.96 -1.10
CA ASP A 299 -10.21 -15.99 -0.75
C ASP A 299 -11.40 -16.63 -0.01
N LYS A 300 -12.38 -15.80 0.37
CA LYS A 300 -13.57 -16.23 1.12
C LYS A 300 -14.43 -17.25 0.35
N ASP A 301 -14.30 -17.29 -0.97
CA ASP A 301 -15.04 -18.19 -1.87
C ASP A 301 -14.26 -19.48 -2.16
N GLY A 302 -13.11 -19.67 -1.50
CA GLY A 302 -12.26 -20.85 -1.68
C GLY A 302 -11.39 -20.80 -2.94
N LYS A 303 -11.37 -19.68 -3.67
CA LYS A 303 -10.57 -19.53 -4.88
C LYS A 303 -9.15 -19.13 -4.51
N SER A 304 -8.16 -19.82 -5.09
CA SER A 304 -6.76 -19.49 -4.90
C SER A 304 -6.38 -18.29 -5.78
N GLN A 305 -5.90 -17.22 -5.16
CA GLN A 305 -5.41 -16.00 -5.78
C GLN A 305 -3.89 -15.94 -5.71
N LYS A 306 -3.26 -15.58 -6.83
CA LYS A 306 -1.80 -15.40 -6.90
C LYS A 306 -1.45 -13.95 -6.59
N ILE A 307 -0.53 -13.74 -5.66
CA ILE A 307 0.04 -12.42 -5.38
C ILE A 307 1.53 -12.45 -5.67
N GLU A 308 1.98 -11.54 -6.53
CA GLU A 308 3.38 -11.36 -6.92
C GLU A 308 3.89 -10.01 -6.42
N ILE A 309 4.98 -10.02 -5.66
CA ILE A 309 5.65 -8.81 -5.17
C ILE A 309 7.06 -8.76 -5.75
N THR A 310 7.43 -7.63 -6.34
CA THR A 310 8.81 -7.38 -6.79
C THR A 310 9.41 -6.15 -6.10
N SER A 311 10.70 -6.18 -5.81
CA SER A 311 11.45 -5.08 -5.19
C SER A 311 12.94 -5.12 -5.60
N ASN A 312 13.72 -4.12 -5.17
CA ASN A 312 15.18 -4.16 -5.32
C ASN A 312 15.80 -5.16 -4.35
N GLU A 313 15.22 -5.26 -3.16
CA GLU A 313 15.67 -6.15 -2.10
C GLU A 313 14.48 -6.72 -1.33
N ILE A 314 14.57 -7.99 -0.95
CA ILE A 314 13.65 -8.67 -0.04
C ILE A 314 14.48 -9.19 1.13
N LEU A 315 14.12 -8.81 2.35
CA LEU A 315 14.75 -9.31 3.58
C LEU A 315 13.68 -9.96 4.46
N MET A 316 13.87 -11.23 4.79
CA MET A 316 13.04 -11.98 5.73
C MET A 316 13.88 -12.25 6.97
N SER A 317 13.44 -11.85 8.15
CA SER A 317 14.18 -12.03 9.40
C SER A 317 13.27 -12.50 10.54
N ASN A 318 13.81 -13.33 11.43
CA ASN A 318 13.15 -13.74 12.66
C ASN A 318 13.62 -12.85 13.83
N GLU A 319 12.71 -12.10 14.44
CA GLU A 319 12.97 -11.30 15.65
C GLU A 319 12.34 -12.04 16.87
N GLN A 320 12.85 -11.79 18.09
CA GLN A 320 12.53 -12.56 19.31
C GLN A 320 11.03 -12.88 19.52
N ASN A 321 10.10 -12.04 19.05
CA ASN A 321 8.66 -12.23 19.19
C ASN A 321 7.84 -12.08 17.89
N GLN A 322 8.47 -11.87 16.74
CA GLN A 322 7.78 -11.66 15.46
C GLN A 322 8.69 -11.95 14.26
N ASN A 323 8.12 -12.46 13.18
CA ASN A 323 8.83 -12.51 11.90
C ASN A 323 8.57 -11.21 11.14
N LYS A 324 9.61 -10.66 10.51
CA LYS A 324 9.53 -9.45 9.70
C LYS A 324 9.90 -9.77 8.25
N VAL A 325 9.09 -9.30 7.31
CA VAL A 325 9.42 -9.31 5.88
C VAL A 325 9.47 -7.88 5.38
N LEU A 326 10.60 -7.51 4.77
CA LEU A 326 10.86 -6.19 4.23
C LEU A 326 11.05 -6.29 2.72
N PHE A 327 10.24 -5.56 1.96
CA PHE A 327 10.45 -5.31 0.54
C PHE A 327 10.93 -3.86 0.39
N ASN A 328 12.10 -3.66 -0.21
CA ASN A 328 12.71 -2.34 -0.28
C ASN A 328 13.10 -1.96 -1.73
N GLY A 329 12.80 -0.73 -2.10
CA GLY A 329 13.12 -0.14 -3.41
C GLY A 329 12.16 -0.57 -4.52
N ASN A 330 11.48 0.42 -5.12
CA ASN A 330 10.57 0.26 -6.27
C ASN A 330 9.62 -0.94 -6.12
N VAL A 331 8.91 -1.03 -5.00
CA VAL A 331 8.05 -2.19 -4.72
C VAL A 331 6.81 -2.14 -5.60
N ASN A 332 6.54 -3.24 -6.30
CA ASN A 332 5.34 -3.43 -7.12
C ASN A 332 4.66 -4.75 -6.71
N VAL A 333 3.36 -4.67 -6.42
CA VAL A 333 2.50 -5.77 -6.04
C VAL A 333 1.45 -5.97 -7.12
N LYS A 334 1.29 -7.21 -7.59
CA LYS A 334 0.27 -7.62 -8.55
C LYS A 334 -0.52 -8.78 -7.98
N GLY A 335 -1.78 -8.53 -7.62
CA GLY A 335 -2.79 -9.55 -7.39
C GLY A 335 -3.66 -9.76 -8.63
N ASP A 336 -4.64 -10.65 -8.53
CA ASP A 336 -5.56 -10.95 -9.65
C ASP A 336 -6.55 -9.80 -9.91
N ASP A 337 -6.98 -9.09 -8.86
CA ASP A 337 -7.99 -8.03 -8.88
C ASP A 337 -7.46 -6.65 -8.43
N PHE A 338 -6.19 -6.57 -8.01
CA PHE A 338 -5.56 -5.32 -7.59
C PHE A 338 -4.07 -5.21 -7.98
N SER A 339 -3.58 -3.98 -8.02
CA SER A 339 -2.15 -3.66 -8.12
C SER A 339 -1.78 -2.59 -7.11
N ALA A 340 -0.58 -2.67 -6.54
CA ALA A 340 -0.05 -1.64 -5.64
C ALA A 340 1.41 -1.30 -5.95
N GLU A 341 1.77 -0.04 -5.77
CA GLU A 341 3.12 0.48 -5.97
C GLU A 341 3.52 1.33 -4.75
N CYS A 342 4.76 1.20 -4.29
CA CYS A 342 5.35 2.06 -3.25
C CYS A 342 6.87 1.89 -3.18
N SER A 343 7.57 2.70 -2.39
CA SER A 343 9.02 2.56 -2.21
C SER A 343 9.41 1.40 -1.28
N LYS A 344 8.59 1.08 -0.27
CA LYS A 344 8.92 0.10 0.77
C LYS A 344 7.66 -0.55 1.36
N ILE A 345 7.70 -1.87 1.60
CA ILE A 345 6.68 -2.61 2.35
C ILE A 345 7.33 -3.31 3.54
N GLU A 346 6.76 -3.15 4.73
CA GLU A 346 7.09 -3.94 5.92
C GLU A 346 5.90 -4.78 6.36
N VAL A 347 6.09 -6.08 6.49
CA VAL A 347 5.10 -7.04 6.97
C VAL A 347 5.56 -7.59 8.31
N PHE A 348 4.70 -7.52 9.31
CA PHE A 348 4.94 -8.09 10.63
C PHE A 348 4.01 -9.28 10.85
N VAL A 349 4.60 -10.42 11.17
CA VAL A 349 3.91 -11.70 11.35
C VAL A 349 4.11 -12.16 12.79
N LYS A 350 3.02 -12.53 13.46
CA LYS A 350 3.07 -13.00 14.85
C LYS A 350 3.69 -14.39 14.90
N ASN A 351 4.71 -14.59 15.74
CA ASN A 351 5.24 -15.91 16.06
C ASN A 351 4.28 -16.57 17.05
N VAL A 352 3.33 -17.35 16.55
CA VAL A 352 2.53 -18.26 17.36
C VAL A 352 2.89 -19.67 16.91
N GLU A 353 2.96 -20.65 17.81
CA GLU A 353 3.02 -22.09 17.50
C GLU A 353 1.75 -22.60 16.78
N ALA A 354 1.05 -21.71 16.05
CA ALA A 354 -0.13 -22.03 15.28
C ALA A 354 0.28 -22.59 13.90
N GLU A 355 -0.52 -23.51 13.37
CA GLU A 355 -0.32 -24.12 12.04
C GLU A 355 -0.30 -23.10 10.88
N LYS A 356 -0.74 -21.86 11.10
CA LYS A 356 -0.74 -20.78 10.11
C LYS A 356 -0.21 -19.46 10.68
N PRO A 357 0.76 -18.80 10.01
CA PRO A 357 1.27 -17.50 10.42
C PRO A 357 0.18 -16.41 10.33
N GLU A 358 0.00 -15.63 11.40
CA GLU A 358 -0.96 -14.53 11.46
C GLU A 358 -0.28 -13.19 11.13
N ILE A 359 -0.78 -12.47 10.12
CA ILE A 359 -0.27 -11.15 9.74
C ILE A 359 -0.84 -10.10 10.70
N LYS A 360 0.04 -9.43 11.46
CA LYS A 360 -0.33 -8.37 12.39
C LYS A 360 -0.61 -7.05 11.69
N ILE A 361 0.32 -6.61 10.84
CA ILE A 361 0.23 -5.34 10.12
C ILE A 361 1.11 -5.37 8.87
N ILE A 362 0.63 -4.73 7.80
CA ILE A 362 1.36 -4.45 6.57
C ILE A 362 1.49 -2.94 6.44
N LYS A 363 2.71 -2.42 6.33
CA LYS A 363 3.01 -0.99 6.20
C LYS A 363 3.62 -0.71 4.83
N CYS A 364 2.96 0.07 4.00
CA CYS A 364 3.45 0.53 2.70
C CYS A 364 3.85 2.01 2.80
N MET A 365 5.03 2.37 2.29
CA MET A 365 5.61 3.71 2.45
C MET A 365 6.29 4.20 1.18
N GLY A 366 6.31 5.53 1.01
CA GLY A 366 7.06 6.23 -0.03
C GLY A 366 6.30 6.22 -1.36
N GLY A 367 5.20 6.97 -1.40
CA GLY A 367 4.36 7.14 -2.59
C GLY A 367 3.53 5.89 -2.91
N VAL A 368 2.55 5.59 -2.05
CA VAL A 368 1.62 4.48 -2.23
C VAL A 368 0.63 4.81 -3.33
N LEU A 369 0.46 3.88 -4.28
CA LEU A 369 -0.59 3.87 -5.29
C LEU A 369 -1.25 2.49 -5.30
N LEU A 370 -2.51 2.40 -4.89
CA LEU A 370 -3.33 1.19 -4.98
C LEU A 370 -4.38 1.37 -6.07
N LYS A 371 -4.59 0.35 -6.89
CA LYS A 371 -5.63 0.30 -7.93
C LYS A 371 -6.36 -1.03 -7.87
N ASN A 372 -7.68 -0.99 -7.97
CA ASN A 372 -8.55 -2.16 -8.13
C ASN A 372 -9.80 -1.77 -8.96
N GLU A 373 -10.74 -2.70 -9.11
CA GLU A 373 -12.00 -2.44 -9.83
C GLU A 373 -12.83 -1.29 -9.24
N ASN A 374 -12.71 -1.03 -7.93
CA ASN A 374 -13.46 0.00 -7.20
C ASN A 374 -12.83 1.40 -7.31
N GLY A 375 -11.57 1.51 -7.75
CA GLY A 375 -10.95 2.81 -7.94
C GLY A 375 -9.44 2.84 -7.71
N THR A 376 -8.95 4.04 -7.40
CA THR A 376 -7.53 4.28 -7.12
C THR A 376 -7.37 5.03 -5.81
N ALA A 377 -6.43 4.60 -4.97
CA ALA A 377 -6.04 5.31 -3.75
C ALA A 377 -4.56 5.70 -3.83
N ARG A 378 -4.24 6.93 -3.44
CA ARG A 378 -2.87 7.45 -3.33
C ARG A 378 -2.63 8.00 -1.94
N SER A 379 -1.44 7.80 -1.40
CA SER A 379 -0.99 8.40 -0.13
C SER A 379 0.53 8.30 0.01
N TRP A 380 1.10 8.93 1.04
CA TRP A 380 2.51 8.71 1.39
C TRP A 380 2.74 7.39 2.13
N VAL A 381 1.81 7.05 3.02
CA VAL A 381 1.83 5.84 3.85
C VAL A 381 0.47 5.16 3.80
N MET A 382 0.47 3.83 3.85
CA MET A 382 -0.72 3.00 4.00
C MET A 382 -0.43 1.85 4.96
N ASP A 383 -1.20 1.75 6.03
CA ASP A 383 -1.17 0.65 6.98
C ASP A 383 -2.41 -0.23 6.81
N ILE A 384 -2.23 -1.54 6.70
CA ILE A 384 -3.32 -2.53 6.67
C ILE A 384 -3.21 -3.36 7.94
N ILE A 385 -4.30 -3.44 8.69
CA ILE A 385 -4.42 -4.21 9.94
C ILE A 385 -5.48 -5.29 9.70
N PRO A 386 -5.08 -6.50 9.26
CA PRO A 386 -6.02 -7.54 8.84
C PRO A 386 -6.99 -7.97 9.95
N SER A 387 -6.52 -8.08 11.19
CA SER A 387 -7.34 -8.48 12.35
C SER A 387 -8.47 -7.50 12.67
N GLU A 388 -8.33 -6.23 12.29
CA GLU A 388 -9.34 -5.18 12.44
C GLU A 388 -10.14 -4.95 11.14
N GLU A 389 -9.82 -5.65 10.04
CA GLU A 389 -10.34 -5.38 8.68
C GLU A 389 -10.25 -3.89 8.31
N LYS A 390 -9.12 -3.26 8.67
CA LYS A 390 -8.93 -1.82 8.66
C LYS A 390 -7.74 -1.43 7.79
N THR A 391 -7.91 -0.34 7.04
CA THR A 391 -6.84 0.27 6.24
C THR A 391 -6.75 1.75 6.54
N GLN A 392 -5.56 2.23 6.87
CA GLN A 392 -5.32 3.64 7.15
C GLN A 392 -4.31 4.23 6.16
N LEU A 393 -4.69 5.29 5.47
CA LEU A 393 -3.85 6.05 4.56
C LEU A 393 -3.50 7.40 5.20
N ARG A 394 -2.24 7.84 5.06
CA ARG A 394 -1.74 9.10 5.62
C ARG A 394 -0.81 9.83 4.65
N GLY A 395 -0.84 11.16 4.69
CA GLY A 395 -0.03 12.06 3.88
C GLY A 395 -0.58 12.21 2.46
N ASN A 396 -1.18 13.37 2.17
CA ASN A 396 -1.72 13.72 0.85
C ASN A 396 -2.60 12.62 0.23
N VAL A 397 -3.58 12.14 1.00
CA VAL A 397 -4.48 11.07 0.56
C VAL A 397 -5.36 11.55 -0.58
N LYS A 398 -5.47 10.74 -1.63
CA LYS A 398 -6.44 10.93 -2.72
C LYS A 398 -7.09 9.59 -3.06
N LEU A 399 -8.40 9.49 -2.80
CA LEU A 399 -9.22 8.34 -3.16
C LEU A 399 -10.13 8.73 -4.33
N VAL A 400 -10.14 7.94 -5.39
CA VAL A 400 -10.99 8.12 -6.57
C VAL A 400 -11.82 6.86 -6.75
N ASN A 401 -13.15 6.97 -6.74
CA ASN A 401 -14.06 5.85 -6.99
C ASN A 401 -14.29 5.69 -8.50
N SER A 402 -14.11 4.47 -9.01
CA SER A 402 -14.25 4.15 -10.45
C SER A 402 -15.71 4.14 -10.92
N LYS A 403 -16.66 3.80 -10.04
CA LYS A 403 -18.09 3.63 -10.36
C LYS A 403 -18.78 4.97 -10.58
N ASP A 404 -18.53 5.92 -9.68
CA ASP A 404 -19.32 7.16 -9.58
C ASP A 404 -18.48 8.44 -9.75
N GLY A 405 -17.17 8.29 -10.00
CA GLY A 405 -16.21 9.36 -10.29
C GLY A 405 -15.86 10.25 -9.09
N THR A 406 -16.42 9.98 -7.90
CA THR A 406 -16.17 10.79 -6.71
C THR A 406 -14.69 10.77 -6.31
N THR A 407 -14.18 11.94 -5.92
CA THR A 407 -12.79 12.11 -5.47
C THR A 407 -12.75 12.70 -4.08
N LEU A 408 -12.08 12.02 -3.15
CA LEU A 408 -11.86 12.46 -1.78
C LEU A 408 -10.37 12.78 -1.58
N ASN A 409 -10.06 13.99 -1.13
CA ASN A 409 -8.72 14.41 -0.73
C ASN A 409 -8.69 14.68 0.79
N SER A 410 -7.70 14.15 1.51
CA SER A 410 -7.55 14.33 2.95
C SER A 410 -6.09 14.16 3.41
N GLU A 411 -5.80 14.45 4.67
CA GLU A 411 -4.49 14.12 5.28
C GLU A 411 -4.48 12.68 5.80
N ILE A 412 -5.57 12.27 6.45
CA ILE A 412 -5.76 10.91 6.97
C ILE A 412 -7.06 10.37 6.39
N LEU A 413 -7.06 9.08 6.04
CA LEU A 413 -8.25 8.32 5.68
C LEU A 413 -8.18 6.96 6.36
N THR A 414 -9.24 6.58 7.06
CA THR A 414 -9.40 5.24 7.63
C THR A 414 -10.60 4.57 6.99
N LEU A 415 -10.40 3.36 6.46
CA LEU A 415 -11.42 2.53 5.85
C LEU A 415 -11.66 1.30 6.72
N TYR A 416 -12.91 0.97 6.94
CA TYR A 416 -13.35 -0.20 7.70
C TYR A 416 -14.13 -1.12 6.76
N GLN A 417 -13.51 -2.20 6.31
CA GLN A 417 -14.01 -3.00 5.18
C GLN A 417 -15.33 -3.70 5.52
N LYS A 418 -15.46 -4.24 6.74
CA LYS A 418 -16.67 -4.94 7.21
C LYS A 418 -17.95 -4.11 7.15
N GLU A 419 -17.81 -2.82 7.39
CA GLU A 419 -18.92 -1.88 7.62
C GLU A 419 -19.14 -0.98 6.39
N ASN A 420 -18.37 -1.17 5.31
CA ASN A 420 -18.33 -0.32 4.13
C ASN A 420 -18.34 1.19 4.46
N ARG A 421 -17.58 1.56 5.49
CA ARG A 421 -17.50 2.92 6.03
C ARG A 421 -16.08 3.45 6.00
N GLY A 422 -15.95 4.77 6.01
CA GLY A 422 -14.68 5.43 6.21
C GLY A 422 -14.79 6.77 6.93
N ASN A 423 -13.68 7.18 7.52
CA ASN A 423 -13.51 8.49 8.12
C ASN A 423 -12.27 9.16 7.52
N ALA A 424 -12.37 10.43 7.16
CA ALA A 424 -11.23 11.21 6.69
C ALA A 424 -11.13 12.53 7.45
N SER A 425 -9.90 13.00 7.66
CA SER A 425 -9.63 14.24 8.37
C SER A 425 -8.52 15.03 7.72
N ALA A 426 -8.59 16.35 7.90
CA ALA A 426 -7.60 17.30 7.42
C ALA A 426 -6.50 17.53 8.46
N LYS A 427 -5.34 18.02 8.00
CA LYS A 427 -4.34 18.63 8.88
C LYS A 427 -4.86 19.96 9.44
N LYS A 428 -4.21 20.45 10.49
CA LYS A 428 -4.50 21.77 11.07
C LYS A 428 -4.48 22.84 9.97
N ASN A 429 -5.52 23.67 9.92
CA ASN A 429 -5.74 24.74 8.94
C ASN A 429 -5.95 24.30 7.48
N ASP A 430 -6.24 23.02 7.22
CA ASP A 430 -6.62 22.54 5.89
C ASP A 430 -8.03 21.91 5.90
N PHE A 431 -8.49 21.45 4.75
CA PHE A 431 -9.80 20.84 4.57
C PHE A 431 -9.72 19.47 3.92
N VAL A 432 -10.62 18.59 4.35
CA VAL A 432 -11.03 17.44 3.55
C VAL A 432 -11.87 17.98 2.40
N VAL A 433 -11.61 17.50 1.19
CA VAL A 433 -12.33 17.94 0.00
C VAL A 433 -12.94 16.73 -0.70
N LEU A 434 -14.27 16.66 -0.72
CA LEU A 434 -15.01 15.73 -1.57
C LEU A 434 -15.46 16.45 -2.84
N THR A 435 -15.15 15.87 -3.99
CA THR A 435 -15.65 16.29 -5.29
C THR A 435 -16.60 15.24 -5.83
N ILE A 436 -17.82 15.66 -6.16
CA ILE A 436 -18.87 14.83 -6.74
C ILE A 436 -19.13 15.32 -8.17
N PRO A 437 -18.88 14.50 -9.21
CA PRO A 437 -19.18 14.89 -10.59
C PRO A 437 -20.68 14.79 -10.88
N GLU A 438 -21.33 15.91 -11.18
CA GLU A 438 -22.78 16.01 -11.43
C GLU A 438 -23.15 15.85 -12.92
N GLU A 439 -22.17 15.91 -13.85
CA GLU A 439 -22.37 15.70 -15.29
C GLU A 439 -21.53 14.52 -15.82
N THR A 440 -22.02 13.83 -16.86
CA THR A 440 -21.28 12.75 -17.52
C THR A 440 -20.05 13.30 -18.26
N ALA A 441 -18.94 12.58 -18.19
CA ALA A 441 -17.67 12.97 -18.80
C ALA A 441 -17.72 13.14 -20.35
N SER A 442 -18.83 12.76 -21.00
CA SER A 442 -19.06 12.88 -22.44
C SER A 442 -19.20 14.33 -22.93
N SER A 443 -19.37 15.29 -22.02
CA SER A 443 -19.42 16.74 -22.34
C SER A 443 -18.05 17.43 -22.22
N ALA A 444 -16.98 16.70 -21.89
CA ALA A 444 -15.66 17.24 -21.57
C ALA A 444 -14.66 17.16 -22.73
N THR A 445 -15.09 17.37 -23.97
CA THR A 445 -14.24 17.31 -25.17
C THR A 445 -13.45 18.59 -25.48
N ASP A 446 -13.28 19.53 -24.54
CA ASP A 446 -12.52 20.78 -24.76
C ASP A 446 -11.60 21.15 -23.59
N LEU A 447 -10.80 20.19 -23.07
CA LEU A 447 -9.80 20.47 -22.03
C LEU A 447 -8.43 19.83 -22.30
N GLN A 448 -8.02 19.78 -23.57
CA GLN A 448 -6.63 19.52 -23.97
C GLN A 448 -6.17 20.46 -25.10
N SER A 449 -6.12 21.77 -24.83
CA SER A 449 -5.16 22.66 -25.52
C SER A 449 -5.10 24.03 -24.84
N SER A 450 -4.16 24.23 -23.91
CA SER A 450 -3.60 25.56 -23.60
C SER A 450 -2.44 25.45 -22.63
N ILE A 451 -1.35 24.84 -23.08
CA ILE A 451 -0.01 25.19 -22.62
C ILE A 451 0.60 26.06 -23.73
N LYS A 452 0.52 27.38 -23.58
CA LYS A 452 1.63 28.33 -23.85
C LYS A 452 1.18 29.80 -23.71
N LYS A 453 2.07 30.53 -23.02
CA LYS A 453 2.34 31.99 -23.02
C LYS A 453 1.42 32.93 -22.23
N THR A 454 1.94 33.31 -21.06
CA THR A 454 2.10 34.68 -20.54
C THR A 454 1.36 35.79 -21.27
N THR A 455 0.29 36.34 -20.67
CA THR A 455 0.17 37.76 -20.27
C THR A 455 -1.16 38.04 -19.55
N THR A 456 -1.07 38.86 -18.50
CA THR A 456 -2.07 39.80 -17.95
C THR A 456 -3.43 39.25 -17.47
N VAL A 457 -3.53 39.17 -16.15
CA VAL A 457 -4.73 38.85 -15.36
C VAL A 457 -5.82 39.91 -15.57
N LYS A 458 -6.88 39.56 -16.29
CA LYS A 458 -8.23 40.10 -16.07
C LYS A 458 -9.09 39.00 -15.47
N ASN A 459 -9.55 39.22 -14.24
CA ASN A 459 -10.44 38.35 -13.48
C ASN A 459 -11.77 38.14 -14.21
N LYS A 460 -11.87 37.08 -15.03
CA LYS A 460 -13.14 36.46 -15.39
C LYS A 460 -13.38 35.29 -14.42
N LYS A 461 -14.46 35.39 -13.62
CA LYS A 461 -15.01 34.30 -12.81
C LYS A 461 -15.08 33.03 -13.67
N LYS A 462 -14.19 32.08 -13.38
CA LYS A 462 -14.13 30.76 -13.98
C LYS A 462 -15.40 30.02 -13.52
N SER A 463 -16.35 29.78 -14.41
CA SER A 463 -17.47 28.88 -14.13
C SER A 463 -16.88 27.49 -13.88
N LEU A 464 -16.93 27.01 -12.65
CA LEU A 464 -16.65 25.60 -12.36
C LEU A 464 -17.73 24.78 -13.06
N GLY A 465 -17.35 24.09 -14.14
CA GLY A 465 -18.20 23.13 -14.81
C GLY A 465 -18.54 21.95 -13.89
N GLY A 466 -19.76 21.44 -14.04
CA GLY A 466 -20.21 20.07 -13.72
C GLY A 466 -20.03 19.46 -12.32
N ASN A 467 -19.30 20.03 -11.37
CA ASN A 467 -18.92 19.33 -10.14
C ASN A 467 -19.41 20.03 -8.86
N ALA A 468 -19.94 19.27 -7.91
CA ALA A 468 -20.11 19.71 -6.54
C ALA A 468 -18.81 19.52 -5.75
N ILE A 469 -18.38 20.58 -5.05
CA ILE A 469 -17.20 20.56 -4.17
C ILE A 469 -17.67 20.84 -2.75
N ILE A 470 -17.40 19.89 -1.86
CA ILE A 470 -17.69 19.99 -0.43
C ILE A 470 -16.38 20.00 0.35
N LYS A 471 -16.23 20.95 1.27
CA LYS A 471 -15.09 21.09 2.17
C LYS A 471 -15.53 20.98 3.63
N SER A 472 -14.71 20.34 4.47
CA SER A 472 -14.92 20.26 5.92
C SER A 472 -13.61 19.92 6.65
N ARG A 473 -13.60 19.93 7.99
CA ARG A 473 -12.43 19.44 8.76
C ARG A 473 -12.36 17.91 8.82
N SER A 474 -13.51 17.27 8.88
CA SER A 474 -13.62 15.82 8.80
C SER A 474 -14.87 15.38 8.06
N ILE A 475 -14.83 14.15 7.56
CA ILE A 475 -15.96 13.49 6.90
C ILE A 475 -16.06 12.06 7.41
N ASP A 476 -17.28 11.63 7.71
CA ASP A 476 -17.65 10.24 7.90
C ASP A 476 -18.53 9.82 6.72
N PHE A 477 -18.27 8.66 6.14
CA PHE A 477 -19.06 8.20 5.01
C PHE A 477 -19.37 6.72 5.10
N VAL A 478 -20.56 6.38 4.60
CA VAL A 478 -21.03 5.00 4.42
C VAL A 478 -21.51 4.88 2.97
N ARG A 479 -21.20 3.76 2.34
CA ARG A 479 -21.68 3.44 1.00
C ARG A 479 -22.46 2.13 1.01
N GLU A 480 -23.49 2.07 0.18
CA GLU A 480 -24.28 0.86 -0.08
C GLU A 480 -24.65 0.86 -1.57
N ASP A 481 -24.24 -0.19 -2.30
CA ASP A 481 -24.44 -0.36 -3.74
C ASP A 481 -24.02 0.87 -4.58
N ASN A 482 -25.02 1.65 -5.01
CA ASN A 482 -24.90 2.85 -5.83
C ASN A 482 -25.18 4.13 -5.03
N SER A 483 -25.26 4.07 -3.72
CA SER A 483 -25.63 5.19 -2.86
C SER A 483 -24.55 5.52 -1.85
N GLY A 484 -24.45 6.80 -1.49
CA GLY A 484 -23.51 7.30 -0.50
C GLY A 484 -24.16 8.27 0.46
N ARG A 485 -23.83 8.11 1.75
CA ARG A 485 -24.15 9.07 2.80
C ARG A 485 -22.85 9.65 3.33
N PHE A 486 -22.68 10.97 3.21
CA PHE A 486 -21.49 11.69 3.63
C PHE A 486 -21.86 12.69 4.72
N THR A 487 -21.27 12.56 5.89
CA THR A 487 -21.45 13.45 7.04
C THR A 487 -20.20 14.28 7.20
N PHE A 488 -20.30 15.57 6.90
CA PHE A 488 -19.23 16.56 7.00
C PHE A 488 -19.34 17.31 8.32
N ASN A 489 -18.21 17.48 9.01
CA ASN A 489 -18.19 18.13 10.32
C ASN A 489 -17.14 19.26 10.37
N ASN A 490 -17.53 20.35 11.03
CA ASN A 490 -16.79 21.59 11.28
C ASN A 490 -16.38 22.36 10.01
N ASP A 491 -16.66 23.66 10.00
CA ASP A 491 -16.32 24.58 8.90
C ASP A 491 -16.76 24.06 7.52
N VAL A 492 -18.00 23.57 7.42
CA VAL A 492 -18.49 22.91 6.21
C VAL A 492 -18.91 23.94 5.17
N SER A 493 -18.52 23.71 3.92
CA SER A 493 -19.02 24.47 2.77
C SER A 493 -19.27 23.57 1.57
N ILE A 494 -20.36 23.82 0.86
CA ILE A 494 -20.69 23.19 -0.43
C ILE A 494 -20.81 24.27 -1.51
N ASN A 495 -20.24 23.98 -2.67
CA ASN A 495 -20.43 24.74 -3.89
C ASN A 495 -20.78 23.77 -5.02
N SER A 496 -22.01 23.85 -5.55
CA SER A 496 -22.55 22.98 -6.60
C SER A 496 -23.49 23.79 -7.51
N LYS A 497 -23.95 23.22 -8.62
CA LYS A 497 -24.98 23.88 -9.46
C LYS A 497 -26.30 24.07 -8.68
N SER A 498 -26.59 23.13 -7.79
CA SER A 498 -27.88 23.06 -7.08
C SER A 498 -27.90 23.84 -5.77
N ALA A 499 -26.77 23.98 -5.09
CA ALA A 499 -26.67 24.62 -3.78
C ALA A 499 -25.28 25.23 -3.52
N THR A 500 -25.27 26.46 -2.99
CA THR A 500 -24.11 27.06 -2.31
C THR A 500 -24.49 27.26 -0.84
N ALA A 501 -23.82 26.60 0.09
CA ALA A 501 -24.14 26.71 1.51
C ALA A 501 -22.91 26.52 2.42
N SER A 502 -23.00 27.02 3.64
CA SER A 502 -22.02 26.78 4.71
C SER A 502 -22.71 26.53 6.06
N CYS A 503 -22.10 25.73 6.92
CA CYS A 503 -22.62 25.37 8.25
C CYS A 503 -21.55 24.66 9.10
N GLN A 504 -21.89 24.21 10.31
CA GLN A 504 -20.98 23.39 11.12
C GLN A 504 -21.13 21.89 10.88
N GLN A 505 -22.30 21.41 10.43
CA GLN A 505 -22.48 20.01 10.05
C GLN A 505 -23.36 19.89 8.81
N MET A 506 -22.97 19.02 7.87
CA MET A 506 -23.75 18.76 6.66
C MET A 506 -23.83 17.26 6.37
N ILE A 507 -25.00 16.77 6.01
CA ILE A 507 -25.21 15.41 5.53
C ILE A 507 -25.61 15.50 4.06
N VAL A 508 -24.83 14.86 3.19
CA VAL A 508 -25.07 14.81 1.74
C VAL A 508 -25.38 13.38 1.35
N PHE A 509 -26.51 13.20 0.69
CA PHE A 509 -26.95 11.93 0.11
C PHE A 509 -26.77 11.98 -1.40
N CYS A 510 -26.08 10.99 -1.97
CA CYS A 510 -25.92 10.90 -3.41
C CYS A 510 -26.18 9.49 -3.95
N VAL A 511 -26.50 9.42 -5.23
CA VAL A 511 -26.71 8.18 -5.98
C VAL A 511 -25.88 8.22 -7.26
N ALA A 512 -25.18 7.14 -7.58
CA ALA A 512 -24.38 7.00 -8.78
C ALA A 512 -25.29 6.95 -10.03
N LYS A 513 -24.88 7.65 -11.08
CA LYS A 513 -25.51 7.67 -12.41
C LYS A 513 -24.63 6.93 -13.44
N LYS A 514 -25.21 6.58 -14.59
CA LYS A 514 -24.45 6.04 -15.73
C LYS A 514 -23.38 7.05 -16.16
N GLY A 515 -22.19 6.56 -16.51
CA GLY A 515 -21.12 7.41 -17.05
C GLY A 515 -20.18 8.05 -16.03
N LYS A 516 -19.98 7.42 -14.85
CA LYS A 516 -19.08 7.87 -13.77
C LYS A 516 -19.46 9.25 -13.21
N SER A 517 -20.75 9.50 -13.09
CA SER A 517 -21.30 10.68 -12.42
C SER A 517 -22.13 10.25 -11.22
N SER A 518 -22.46 11.22 -10.37
CA SER A 518 -23.35 11.04 -9.22
C SER A 518 -24.34 12.20 -9.18
N GLU A 519 -25.52 11.95 -8.65
CA GLU A 519 -26.52 12.96 -8.36
C GLU A 519 -26.67 13.15 -6.86
N ILE A 520 -26.65 14.40 -6.41
CA ILE A 520 -27.00 14.75 -5.04
C ILE A 520 -28.53 14.77 -4.95
N VAL A 521 -29.09 13.91 -4.10
CA VAL A 521 -30.55 13.75 -3.96
C VAL A 521 -31.10 14.51 -2.76
N LYS A 522 -30.30 14.73 -1.72
CA LYS A 522 -30.68 15.46 -0.51
C LYS A 522 -29.45 16.02 0.20
N ILE A 523 -29.59 17.22 0.76
CA ILE A 523 -28.61 17.83 1.66
C ILE A 523 -29.35 18.25 2.93
N GLU A 524 -28.79 17.91 4.08
CA GLU A 524 -29.22 18.42 5.39
C GLU A 524 -28.07 19.23 5.99
N ALA A 525 -28.32 20.46 6.40
CA ALA A 525 -27.32 21.34 7.01
C ALA A 525 -27.78 21.78 8.39
N PHE A 526 -26.84 21.83 9.34
CA PHE A 526 -27.10 22.14 10.74
C PHE A 526 -26.05 23.08 11.32
N ASP A 527 -26.51 23.93 12.25
CA ASP A 527 -25.73 24.88 13.05
C ASP A 527 -25.02 25.96 12.21
N ASN A 528 -25.44 27.22 12.39
CA ASN A 528 -24.97 28.37 11.63
C ASN A 528 -25.10 28.20 10.11
N VAL A 529 -26.24 27.67 9.66
CA VAL A 529 -26.50 27.43 8.24
C VAL A 529 -26.65 28.75 7.52
N LYS A 530 -25.88 28.93 6.44
CA LYS A 530 -26.00 30.03 5.49
C LYS A 530 -26.16 29.44 4.10
N VAL A 531 -27.30 29.69 3.46
CA VAL A 531 -27.57 29.27 2.08
C VAL A 531 -27.50 30.52 1.20
N VAL A 532 -26.74 30.44 0.11
CA VAL A 532 -26.63 31.49 -0.90
C VAL A 532 -27.26 30.99 -2.20
N GLN A 533 -28.26 31.71 -2.68
CA GLN A 533 -28.95 31.40 -3.92
C GLN A 533 -29.13 32.67 -4.73
N ASN A 534 -28.55 32.71 -5.94
CA ASN A 534 -28.54 33.92 -6.78
C ASN A 534 -27.96 35.13 -6.02
N GLU A 535 -28.78 36.17 -5.78
CA GLU A 535 -28.42 37.37 -5.00
C GLU A 535 -28.88 37.30 -3.53
N TYR A 536 -29.40 36.15 -3.07
CA TYR A 536 -30.07 36.00 -1.78
C TYR A 536 -29.25 35.20 -0.79
N THR A 537 -29.37 35.58 0.48
CA THR A 537 -28.78 34.87 1.60
C THR A 537 -29.89 34.51 2.58
N ALA A 538 -29.98 33.23 2.90
CA ALA A 538 -30.78 32.73 3.99
C ALA A 538 -29.89 32.21 5.11
N MET A 539 -30.31 32.43 6.35
CA MET A 539 -29.63 32.01 7.57
C MET A 539 -30.60 31.19 8.42
N ALA A 540 -30.16 30.06 8.95
CA ALA A 540 -30.96 29.19 9.81
C ALA A 540 -30.07 28.32 10.71
N GLU A 541 -30.68 27.60 11.64
CA GLU A 541 -29.98 26.57 12.42
C GLU A 541 -30.17 25.16 11.83
N SER A 542 -31.20 24.96 11.01
CA SER A 542 -31.43 23.73 10.25
C SER A 542 -31.94 24.06 8.85
N ALA A 543 -31.42 23.35 7.85
CA ALA A 543 -31.92 23.43 6.48
C ALA A 543 -31.95 22.04 5.81
N VAL A 544 -32.98 21.81 4.99
CA VAL A 544 -33.11 20.65 4.11
C VAL A 544 -33.20 21.14 2.68
N ILE A 545 -32.33 20.64 1.81
CA ILE A 545 -32.26 21.03 0.40
C ILE A 545 -32.46 19.78 -0.47
N TYR A 546 -33.42 19.83 -1.37
CA TYR A 546 -33.59 18.88 -2.46
C TYR A 546 -33.19 19.55 -3.78
N PRO A 547 -32.05 19.15 -4.36
CA PRO A 547 -31.61 19.60 -5.68
C PRO A 547 -32.64 19.32 -6.78
N ARG A 548 -32.54 20.08 -7.88
CA ARG A 548 -33.32 19.80 -9.09
C ARG A 548 -32.75 18.53 -9.75
N VAL A 549 -33.58 17.52 -9.94
CA VAL A 549 -33.21 16.27 -10.62
C VAL A 549 -33.42 16.47 -12.13
N ASP A 550 -32.35 16.42 -12.92
CA ASP A 550 -32.45 16.46 -14.38
C ASP A 550 -32.94 15.09 -14.89
N ASN A 551 -34.25 14.95 -15.12
CA ASN A 551 -34.80 13.78 -15.82
C ASN A 551 -34.66 13.98 -17.33
N SER A 552 -33.64 13.38 -17.92
CA SER A 552 -33.45 13.29 -19.38
C SER A 552 -34.27 12.15 -20.01
N GLN A 553 -35.43 11.79 -19.45
CA GLN A 553 -36.31 10.79 -20.04
C GLN A 553 -37.75 11.32 -20.21
N THR A 554 -38.17 11.18 -21.46
CA THR A 554 -39.47 11.44 -22.07
C THR A 554 -40.62 10.81 -21.28
N ASP A 555 -41.43 11.65 -20.63
CA ASP A 555 -42.87 11.39 -20.43
C ASP A 555 -43.55 12.73 -20.11
N ALA A 556 -44.36 13.21 -21.05
CA ALA A 556 -44.94 14.55 -21.08
C ALA A 556 -46.05 14.82 -20.05
N GLN A 557 -46.15 14.07 -18.95
CA GLN A 557 -47.24 14.22 -17.96
C GLN A 557 -46.85 14.11 -16.47
N LYS A 558 -45.57 14.05 -16.10
CA LYS A 558 -45.17 14.18 -14.67
C LYS A 558 -44.62 15.58 -14.37
N LYS A 559 -45.25 16.27 -13.41
CA LYS A 559 -44.89 17.61 -12.91
C LYS A 559 -43.36 17.78 -12.80
N VAL A 560 -42.88 18.85 -13.45
CA VAL A 560 -41.48 19.28 -13.60
C VAL A 560 -40.77 19.40 -12.23
N PRO A 561 -39.47 19.05 -12.12
CA PRO A 561 -38.72 19.09 -10.86
C PRO A 561 -38.51 20.52 -10.36
N HIS A 562 -38.94 20.79 -9.13
CA HIS A 562 -38.65 22.01 -8.39
C HIS A 562 -37.44 21.80 -7.46
N LYS A 563 -36.54 22.78 -7.39
CA LYS A 563 -35.61 22.87 -6.26
C LYS A 563 -36.44 23.21 -5.03
N PHE A 564 -36.24 22.46 -3.95
CA PHE A 564 -36.89 22.70 -2.67
C PHE A 564 -35.83 23.02 -1.62
N VAL A 565 -35.99 24.14 -0.92
CA VAL A 565 -35.16 24.50 0.23
C VAL A 565 -36.10 24.77 1.37
N GLU A 566 -35.90 24.12 2.51
CA GLU A 566 -36.66 24.34 3.73
C GLU A 566 -35.71 24.72 4.85
N LEU A 567 -36.08 25.76 5.60
CA LEU A 567 -35.36 26.30 6.74
C LEU A 567 -36.26 26.20 7.96
N LEU A 568 -35.71 25.71 9.05
CA LEU A 568 -36.46 25.37 10.26
C LEU A 568 -35.78 25.95 11.49
N VAL A 569 -36.59 26.26 12.50
CA VAL A 569 -36.10 26.33 13.88
C VAL A 569 -35.50 24.97 14.25
N TRP A 570 -34.31 24.98 14.83
CA TRP A 570 -33.67 23.75 15.27
C TRP A 570 -34.04 23.45 16.71
N ASP A 571 -34.43 22.20 17.00
CA ASP A 571 -34.82 21.78 18.35
C ASP A 571 -33.74 22.04 19.41
N LYS A 572 -32.46 22.04 19.02
CA LYS A 572 -31.34 22.34 19.93
C LYS A 572 -31.15 23.85 20.19
N LYS A 573 -31.74 24.72 19.37
CA LYS A 573 -31.67 26.18 19.48
C LYS A 573 -33.04 26.79 19.15
N PRO A 574 -34.08 26.53 19.96
CA PRO A 574 -35.46 26.93 19.65
C PRO A 574 -35.66 28.45 19.57
N ASN A 575 -34.75 29.22 20.16
CA ASN A 575 -34.82 30.67 20.20
C ASN A 575 -34.24 31.36 18.94
N VAL A 576 -33.61 30.61 18.04
CA VAL A 576 -33.01 31.15 16.81
C VAL A 576 -33.90 30.77 15.62
N ARG A 577 -34.58 31.78 15.07
CA ARG A 577 -35.47 31.61 13.93
C ARG A 577 -34.74 31.79 12.60
N PRO A 578 -35.10 31.01 11.56
CA PRO A 578 -34.69 31.28 10.19
C PRO A 578 -34.91 32.74 9.77
N LYS A 579 -33.97 33.27 9.01
CA LYS A 579 -33.98 34.62 8.45
C LYS A 579 -33.59 34.57 6.99
N ILE A 580 -34.38 35.17 6.11
CA ILE A 580 -34.03 35.35 4.70
C ILE A 580 -33.89 36.83 4.33
N MET A 581 -33.00 37.11 3.38
CA MET A 581 -32.83 38.43 2.76
C MET A 581 -33.23 38.37 1.28
N LEU A 582 -34.39 38.94 0.98
CA LEU A 582 -34.99 39.04 -0.35
C LEU A 582 -34.73 40.43 -0.96
N PRO A 583 -34.98 40.63 -2.27
CA PRO A 583 -34.83 41.95 -2.91
C PRO A 583 -35.54 43.03 -2.10
N PRO A 584 -35.08 44.29 -2.18
CA PRO A 584 -35.83 45.41 -1.63
C PRO A 584 -37.24 45.41 -2.22
N MET A 585 -38.25 45.41 -1.36
CA MET A 585 -39.60 45.73 -1.81
C MET A 585 -39.65 47.19 -2.20
N LYS A 586 -40.26 47.45 -3.36
CA LYS A 586 -40.74 48.80 -3.72
C LYS A 586 -41.91 49.15 -2.79
N ASN A 587 -42.31 50.43 -2.79
CA ASN A 587 -43.37 50.97 -1.94
C ASN A 587 -44.60 50.02 -1.92
N MET A 588 -45.13 49.72 -0.73
CA MET A 588 -46.27 48.82 -0.56
C MET A 588 -47.62 49.43 -0.97
N GLY A 589 -47.63 50.67 -1.46
CA GLY A 589 -48.81 51.35 -1.99
C GLY A 589 -49.59 52.16 -0.95
N PHE A 590 -49.12 52.23 0.30
CA PHE A 590 -49.84 52.91 1.38
C PHE A 590 -49.37 54.34 1.66
N ASP A 591 -48.21 54.78 1.17
CA ASP A 591 -47.67 56.12 1.42
C ASP A 591 -48.45 57.25 0.72
N ASP A 592 -48.65 58.38 1.40
CA ASP A 592 -49.33 59.56 0.86
C ASP A 592 -48.35 60.49 0.14
N SER A 593 -48.73 60.95 -1.05
CA SER A 593 -47.83 61.62 -2.02
C SER A 593 -47.25 63.00 -1.60
N SER A 594 -47.30 63.40 -0.32
CA SER A 594 -46.96 64.74 0.16
C SER A 594 -45.54 64.89 0.76
N THR A 595 -44.86 63.82 1.19
CA THR A 595 -43.51 63.94 1.78
C THR A 595 -42.42 63.32 0.89
N ARG A 596 -41.87 64.15 0.00
CA ARG A 596 -40.64 63.85 -0.74
C ARG A 596 -39.44 63.87 0.22
N SER A 597 -39.34 62.88 1.09
CA SER A 597 -38.10 62.65 1.83
C SER A 597 -37.02 62.15 0.86
N THR A 598 -35.78 62.58 1.09
CA THR A 598 -34.58 62.22 0.34
C THR A 598 -34.52 60.72 0.03
N PRO A 599 -33.94 60.28 -1.12
CA PRO A 599 -33.98 58.88 -1.52
C PRO A 599 -33.31 58.00 -0.46
N LYS A 600 -34.11 57.37 0.40
CA LYS A 600 -33.65 56.37 1.36
C LYS A 600 -32.98 55.26 0.54
N HIS A 601 -31.74 54.90 0.91
CA HIS A 601 -31.06 53.76 0.29
C HIS A 601 -31.95 52.52 0.44
N SER A 602 -32.32 51.88 -0.67
CA SER A 602 -33.18 50.69 -0.68
C SER A 602 -32.56 49.57 0.15
N LYS A 603 -33.27 49.10 1.18
CA LYS A 603 -32.80 48.00 2.05
C LYS A 603 -33.40 46.68 1.58
N MET A 604 -32.65 45.59 1.75
CA MET A 604 -33.15 44.23 1.48
C MET A 604 -34.36 43.94 2.37
N THR A 605 -35.33 43.21 1.81
CA THR A 605 -36.47 42.73 2.58
C THR A 605 -36.04 41.56 3.46
N VAL A 606 -36.21 41.69 4.76
CA VAL A 606 -35.86 40.68 5.75
C VAL A 606 -37.13 40.02 6.25
N ILE A 607 -37.20 38.69 6.18
CA ILE A 607 -38.30 37.90 6.75
C ILE A 607 -37.76 36.88 7.73
N VAL A 608 -38.35 36.86 8.93
CA VAL A 608 -38.05 35.91 10.02
C VAL A 608 -39.34 35.14 10.35
N SER A 609 -39.26 33.83 10.52
CA SER A 609 -40.42 32.98 10.86
C SER A 609 -39.95 31.65 11.46
N ASP A 610 -40.87 30.84 11.99
CA ASP A 610 -40.55 29.52 12.53
C ASP A 610 -40.18 28.52 11.42
N ARG A 611 -40.81 28.65 10.26
CA ARG A 611 -40.58 27.82 9.08
C ARG A 611 -40.55 28.66 7.82
N GLN A 612 -39.62 28.32 6.91
CA GLN A 612 -39.48 28.95 5.59
C GLN A 612 -39.24 27.88 4.54
N TRP A 613 -39.85 27.99 3.37
CA TRP A 613 -39.44 27.15 2.24
C TRP A 613 -39.54 27.86 0.90
N LEU A 614 -38.76 27.37 -0.06
CA LEU A 614 -38.69 27.83 -1.42
C LEU A 614 -39.06 26.70 -2.36
N THR A 615 -39.88 27.02 -3.36
CA THR A 615 -40.08 26.20 -4.56
C THR A 615 -39.70 26.99 -5.80
N SER A 616 -39.00 26.37 -6.74
CA SER A 616 -38.68 27.00 -8.03
C SER A 616 -39.33 26.23 -9.18
N LEU A 617 -40.14 26.88 -10.01
CA LEU A 617 -40.75 26.29 -11.21
C LEU A 617 -40.54 27.25 -12.39
N ASN A 618 -40.00 26.78 -13.53
CA ASN A 618 -39.88 27.57 -14.77
C ASN A 618 -39.32 29.00 -14.57
N ASP A 619 -38.21 29.10 -13.83
CA ASP A 619 -37.47 30.33 -13.47
C ASP A 619 -38.16 31.31 -12.51
N THR A 620 -39.41 31.05 -12.11
CA THR A 620 -40.06 31.75 -10.98
C THR A 620 -39.72 31.06 -9.67
N GLU A 621 -39.55 31.86 -8.62
CA GLU A 621 -39.27 31.40 -7.27
C GLU A 621 -40.43 31.83 -6.36
N LYS A 622 -41.06 30.89 -5.68
CA LYS A 622 -42.09 31.15 -4.68
C LYS A 622 -41.56 30.78 -3.30
N TYR A 623 -41.45 31.79 -2.44
CA TYR A 623 -41.05 31.66 -1.05
C TYR A 623 -42.28 31.65 -0.15
N PHE A 624 -42.24 30.85 0.90
CA PHE A 624 -43.31 30.72 1.86
C PHE A 624 -42.73 30.82 3.26
N PHE A 625 -43.48 31.45 4.15
CA PHE A 625 -43.11 31.74 5.53
C PHE A 625 -44.30 31.42 6.43
N GLU A 626 -44.07 30.68 7.49
CA GLU A 626 -45.13 30.22 8.39
C GLU A 626 -44.66 30.26 9.85
N GLY A 627 -45.56 30.70 10.74
CA GLY A 627 -45.36 30.76 12.18
C GLY A 627 -44.53 31.97 12.62
N ASN A 628 -45.10 32.80 13.50
CA ASN A 628 -44.44 33.98 14.09
C ASN A 628 -43.73 34.87 13.05
N VAL A 629 -44.36 35.13 11.91
CA VAL A 629 -43.70 35.80 10.78
C VAL A 629 -43.51 37.28 11.07
N LYS A 630 -42.29 37.77 10.86
CA LYS A 630 -41.92 39.19 10.93
C LYS A 630 -41.24 39.61 9.63
N LEU A 631 -41.69 40.73 9.07
CA LEU A 631 -41.25 41.33 7.83
C LEU A 631 -40.65 42.71 8.11
N THR A 632 -39.52 43.03 7.50
CA THR A 632 -38.91 44.37 7.53
C THR A 632 -38.38 44.72 6.15
N SER A 633 -38.79 45.86 5.59
CA SER A 633 -38.39 46.36 4.27
C SER A 633 -37.72 47.74 4.38
N THR A 634 -37.65 48.49 3.27
CA THR A 634 -37.03 49.83 3.22
C THR A 634 -37.75 50.83 4.14
N ASP A 635 -39.07 50.80 4.16
CA ASP A 635 -39.98 51.80 4.74
C ASP A 635 -41.16 51.17 5.48
N ALA A 636 -41.19 49.84 5.61
CA ALA A 636 -42.28 49.15 6.27
C ALA A 636 -41.84 47.97 7.12
N GLN A 637 -42.69 47.66 8.10
CA GLN A 637 -42.57 46.49 8.96
C GLN A 637 -43.93 45.82 9.09
N GLY A 638 -43.93 44.51 9.34
CA GLY A 638 -45.18 43.80 9.59
C GLY A 638 -44.98 42.48 10.30
N SER A 639 -46.08 41.96 10.84
CA SER A 639 -46.19 40.62 11.40
C SER A 639 -47.48 39.95 10.94
N CYS A 640 -47.44 38.64 10.78
CA CYS A 640 -48.60 37.83 10.43
C CYS A 640 -48.31 36.34 10.73
N ASP A 641 -49.28 35.47 10.44
CA ASP A 641 -49.10 34.04 10.61
C ASP A 641 -48.40 33.40 9.41
N LYS A 642 -48.66 33.91 8.19
CA LYS A 642 -48.13 33.37 6.94
C LYS A 642 -47.82 34.45 5.90
N ILE A 643 -46.70 34.30 5.19
CA ILE A 643 -46.35 35.12 4.01
C ILE A 643 -46.05 34.21 2.82
N GLU A 644 -46.54 34.59 1.64
CA GLU A 644 -46.09 34.09 0.35
C GLU A 644 -45.42 35.21 -0.45
N VAL A 645 -44.25 34.94 -1.04
CA VAL A 645 -43.54 35.90 -1.89
C VAL A 645 -43.24 35.26 -3.25
N LEU A 646 -43.74 35.88 -4.31
CA LEU A 646 -43.41 35.53 -5.68
C LEU A 646 -42.27 36.44 -6.18
N ILE A 647 -41.17 35.83 -6.61
CA ILE A 647 -40.06 36.53 -7.27
C ILE A 647 -40.20 36.40 -8.79
N SER A 648 -40.13 37.55 -9.46
CA SER A 648 -40.15 37.63 -10.93
C SER A 648 -38.94 37.00 -11.59
N GLN A 649 -39.09 36.63 -12.87
CA GLN A 649 -37.97 36.26 -13.71
C GLN A 649 -36.94 37.40 -13.78
N PRO A 650 -35.64 37.08 -13.89
CA PRO A 650 -34.60 38.10 -13.98
C PRO A 650 -34.83 39.03 -15.17
N ASN A 651 -34.76 40.33 -14.94
CA ASN A 651 -34.90 41.34 -16.00
C ASN A 651 -33.69 41.36 -16.95
N ARG A 652 -33.69 42.23 -17.97
CA ARG A 652 -32.58 42.39 -18.94
C ARG A 652 -31.21 42.67 -18.27
N VAL A 653 -31.20 43.15 -17.03
CA VAL A 653 -30.01 43.47 -16.21
C VAL A 653 -29.72 42.36 -15.18
N LYS A 654 -30.35 41.18 -15.31
CA LYS A 654 -30.25 40.02 -14.41
C LYS A 654 -30.66 40.26 -12.95
N ARG A 655 -31.31 41.37 -12.63
CA ARG A 655 -31.87 41.62 -11.30
C ARG A 655 -33.26 41.02 -11.21
N ARG A 656 -33.54 40.39 -10.08
CA ARG A 656 -34.83 39.81 -9.73
C ARG A 656 -35.55 40.73 -8.74
N GLU A 657 -36.84 40.92 -8.91
CA GLU A 657 -37.67 41.76 -8.04
C GLU A 657 -38.82 40.93 -7.44
N ILE A 658 -39.27 41.32 -6.25
CA ILE A 658 -40.52 40.78 -5.69
C ILE A 658 -41.66 41.25 -6.59
N ALA A 659 -42.46 40.33 -7.11
CA ALA A 659 -43.60 40.59 -7.99
C ALA A 659 -44.92 40.67 -7.20
N GLU A 660 -45.06 39.76 -6.23
CA GLU A 660 -46.25 39.64 -5.39
C GLU A 660 -45.82 39.27 -3.97
N ILE A 661 -46.46 39.86 -2.98
CA ILE A 661 -46.39 39.41 -1.59
C ILE A 661 -47.79 39.32 -1.00
N THR A 662 -48.11 38.17 -0.41
CA THR A 662 -49.39 37.88 0.23
C THR A 662 -49.14 37.59 1.70
N LEU A 663 -49.73 38.39 2.59
CA LEU A 663 -49.71 38.20 4.04
C LEU A 663 -51.10 37.70 4.47
N SER A 664 -51.17 36.74 5.39
CA SER A 664 -52.44 36.18 5.87
C SER A 664 -52.39 35.79 7.35
N GLY A 665 -53.56 35.72 7.98
CA GLY A 665 -53.75 35.47 9.41
C GLY A 665 -53.80 36.78 10.20
N ASN A 666 -53.15 36.84 11.37
CA ASN A 666 -53.11 38.03 12.22
C ASN A 666 -52.22 39.15 11.64
N VAL A 667 -52.60 39.74 10.49
CA VAL A 667 -51.76 40.73 9.80
C VAL A 667 -51.78 42.06 10.55
N GLN A 668 -50.59 42.53 10.91
CA GLN A 668 -50.31 43.86 11.43
C GLN A 668 -49.17 44.44 10.59
N MET A 669 -49.38 45.59 9.98
CA MET A 669 -48.36 46.26 9.18
C MET A 669 -48.28 47.73 9.53
N GLN A 670 -47.08 48.28 9.38
CA GLN A 670 -46.82 49.71 9.51
C GLN A 670 -45.94 50.16 8.35
N GLN A 671 -46.39 51.18 7.60
CA GLN A 671 -45.60 51.88 6.61
C GLN A 671 -45.71 53.38 6.88
N ASP A 672 -44.58 54.02 7.17
CA ASP A 672 -44.50 55.41 7.63
C ASP A 672 -45.50 55.74 8.78
N LEU A 673 -46.52 56.56 8.52
CA LEU A 673 -47.54 56.98 9.50
C LEU A 673 -48.81 56.12 9.49
N LYS A 674 -48.91 55.11 8.62
CA LYS A 674 -50.10 54.25 8.52
C LYS A 674 -49.90 52.92 9.24
N GLU A 675 -50.89 52.56 10.05
CA GLU A 675 -51.00 51.27 10.72
C GLU A 675 -52.16 50.49 10.14
N ILE A 676 -51.92 49.23 9.83
CA ILE A 676 -52.83 48.37 9.08
C ILE A 676 -53.05 47.09 9.88
N THR A 677 -54.30 46.72 10.11
CA THR A 677 -54.68 45.42 10.66
C THR A 677 -55.75 44.76 9.80
N CYS A 678 -55.62 43.48 9.51
CA CYS A 678 -56.59 42.72 8.69
C CYS A 678 -56.28 41.21 8.78
N GLY A 679 -57.16 40.37 8.22
CA GLY A 679 -56.89 38.94 8.07
C GLY A 679 -56.00 38.62 6.86
N LYS A 680 -56.01 39.46 5.81
CA LYS A 680 -55.22 39.21 4.59
C LYS A 680 -54.87 40.47 3.83
N VAL A 681 -53.63 40.52 3.33
CA VAL A 681 -53.12 41.58 2.43
C VAL A 681 -52.45 40.95 1.23
N LYS A 682 -52.82 41.40 0.04
CA LYS A 682 -52.15 41.04 -1.21
C LYS A 682 -51.57 42.28 -1.88
N ILE A 683 -50.26 42.30 -2.09
CA ILE A 683 -49.52 43.45 -2.64
C ILE A 683 -48.90 43.05 -3.98
N TYR A 684 -49.27 43.76 -5.03
CA TYR A 684 -48.73 43.66 -6.38
C TYR A 684 -47.74 44.80 -6.59
N THR A 685 -46.45 44.48 -6.47
CA THR A 685 -45.38 45.50 -6.44
C THR A 685 -45.20 46.24 -7.76
N LYS A 686 -45.50 45.57 -8.90
CA LYS A 686 -45.38 46.16 -10.24
C LYS A 686 -46.48 47.17 -10.52
N ASP A 687 -47.70 46.86 -10.07
CA ASP A 687 -48.89 47.66 -10.32
C ASP A 687 -49.13 48.71 -9.23
N GLU A 688 -48.31 48.68 -8.16
CA GLU A 688 -48.44 49.51 -6.96
C GLU A 688 -49.85 49.41 -6.33
N VAL A 689 -50.40 48.19 -6.32
CA VAL A 689 -51.73 47.88 -5.79
C VAL A 689 -51.60 47.02 -4.53
N ALA A 690 -52.30 47.41 -3.47
CA ALA A 690 -52.51 46.58 -2.29
C ALA A 690 -54.00 46.35 -2.04
N VAL A 691 -54.36 45.08 -1.81
CA VAL A 691 -55.73 44.63 -1.53
C VAL A 691 -55.77 44.10 -0.10
N LEU A 692 -56.55 44.75 0.76
CA LEU A 692 -56.77 44.37 2.15
C LEU A 692 -58.16 43.74 2.26
N SER A 693 -58.26 42.58 2.90
CA SER A 693 -59.50 41.84 3.09
C SER A 693 -59.56 41.21 4.49
N GLU A 694 -60.71 40.62 4.83
CA GLU A 694 -60.95 39.96 6.14
C GLU A 694 -60.84 40.95 7.31
N ASN A 695 -61.82 41.84 7.41
CA ASN A 695 -61.89 42.91 8.44
C ASN A 695 -60.71 43.90 8.42
N PRO A 696 -60.39 44.50 7.25
CA PRO A 696 -59.33 45.48 7.17
C PRO A 696 -59.64 46.78 7.92
N VAL A 697 -58.65 47.26 8.65
CA VAL A 697 -58.62 48.54 9.35
C VAL A 697 -57.30 49.23 9.01
N VAL A 698 -57.38 50.47 8.54
CA VAL A 698 -56.22 51.35 8.32
C VAL A 698 -56.37 52.57 9.21
N PHE A 699 -55.35 52.85 10.01
CA PHE A 699 -55.25 54.01 10.87
C PHE A 699 -54.12 54.92 10.38
N ASN A 700 -54.45 56.17 10.04
CA ASN A 700 -53.46 57.16 9.65
C ASN A 700 -53.10 58.04 10.85
N ARG A 701 -51.84 58.01 11.27
CA ARG A 701 -51.35 58.83 12.40
C ARG A 701 -51.15 60.29 12.05
N GLU A 702 -51.11 60.65 10.77
CA GLU A 702 -50.95 62.05 10.34
C GLU A 702 -52.17 62.89 10.70
N ASP A 703 -53.37 62.35 10.48
CA ASP A 703 -54.66 63.05 10.64
C ASP A 703 -55.61 62.35 11.63
N ASN A 704 -55.17 61.27 12.28
CA ASN A 704 -55.96 60.41 13.17
C ASN A 704 -57.21 59.80 12.50
N THR A 705 -57.21 59.64 11.17
CA THR A 705 -58.33 59.03 10.46
C THR A 705 -58.27 57.50 10.51
N ARG A 706 -59.45 56.87 10.49
CA ARG A 706 -59.62 55.41 10.47
C ARG A 706 -60.51 54.99 9.32
N ALA A 707 -59.98 54.15 8.43
CA ALA A 707 -60.73 53.50 7.36
C ALA A 707 -60.96 52.03 7.70
N ALA A 708 -62.20 51.55 7.59
CA ALA A 708 -62.55 50.15 7.79
C ALA A 708 -63.62 49.74 6.77
N GLY A 709 -63.65 48.46 6.39
CA GLY A 709 -64.64 47.92 5.45
C GLY A 709 -64.49 46.41 5.26
N ALA A 710 -65.26 45.80 4.36
CA ALA A 710 -65.10 44.38 4.02
C ALA A 710 -63.84 44.13 3.18
N LYS A 711 -63.56 45.06 2.26
CA LYS A 711 -62.37 45.07 1.39
C LYS A 711 -61.92 46.50 1.13
N ILE A 712 -60.62 46.75 1.27
CA ILE A 712 -60.00 48.06 0.98
C ILE A 712 -58.94 47.84 -0.10
N ILE A 713 -59.04 48.57 -1.21
CA ILE A 713 -58.06 48.51 -2.31
C ILE A 713 -57.33 49.84 -2.35
N TYR A 714 -56.02 49.80 -2.16
CA TYR A 714 -55.11 50.92 -2.41
C TYR A 714 -54.49 50.75 -3.79
N ASN A 715 -54.80 51.67 -4.72
CA ASN A 715 -54.12 51.75 -6.00
C ASN A 715 -53.35 53.07 -6.06
N ARG A 716 -52.03 52.99 -5.85
CA ARG A 716 -51.16 54.17 -5.89
C ARG A 716 -51.02 54.69 -7.32
N GLY A 717 -50.92 53.80 -8.31
CA GLY A 717 -50.79 54.17 -9.71
C GLY A 717 -51.92 55.10 -10.19
N THR A 718 -53.13 54.91 -9.67
CA THR A 718 -54.29 55.78 -9.96
C THR A 718 -54.64 56.77 -8.84
N LYS A 719 -53.95 56.72 -7.68
CA LYS A 719 -54.29 57.46 -6.45
C LYS A 719 -55.72 57.22 -5.95
N ILE A 720 -56.24 56.01 -6.10
CA ILE A 720 -57.62 55.67 -5.70
C ILE A 720 -57.56 54.72 -4.51
N VAL A 721 -58.34 55.06 -3.46
CA VAL A 721 -58.70 54.14 -2.38
C VAL A 721 -60.17 53.78 -2.57
N SER A 722 -60.48 52.50 -2.78
CA SER A 722 -61.87 52.04 -2.87
C SER A 722 -62.21 51.12 -1.71
N ILE A 723 -63.29 51.43 -1.00
CA ILE A 723 -63.87 50.58 0.05
C ILE A 723 -65.09 49.89 -0.56
N GLN A 724 -65.07 48.57 -0.68
CA GLN A 724 -66.15 47.78 -1.27
C GLN A 724 -66.97 47.07 -0.19
N GLY A 725 -68.28 46.92 -0.43
CA GLY A 725 -69.17 46.05 0.33
C GLY A 725 -69.11 44.60 -0.17
N ASP A 726 -69.54 43.67 0.68
CA ASP A 726 -69.34 42.21 0.55
C ASP A 726 -69.42 41.67 -0.88
N THR A 727 -68.30 41.13 -1.35
CA THR A 727 -68.29 40.19 -2.47
C THR A 727 -67.39 39.02 -2.09
N GLN A 728 -67.96 37.81 -2.12
CA GLN A 728 -67.24 36.56 -1.86
C GLN A 728 -66.09 36.40 -2.85
N GLU A 729 -64.87 36.30 -2.34
CA GLU A 729 -63.72 35.80 -3.10
C GLU A 729 -63.62 34.27 -2.97
N ALA A 730 -63.12 33.66 -4.04
CA ALA A 730 -62.95 32.22 -4.19
C ALA A 730 -61.99 31.62 -3.14
N PRO A 731 -62.10 30.31 -2.83
CA PRO A 731 -61.33 29.70 -1.75
C PRO A 731 -59.83 29.69 -2.04
N ASP A 732 -59.04 29.89 -0.98
CA ASP A 732 -57.59 29.85 -1.01
C ASP A 732 -57.06 28.44 -1.27
N GLU A 733 -56.23 28.30 -2.31
CA GLU A 733 -55.35 27.14 -2.49
C GLU A 733 -54.17 27.25 -1.53
N PHE A 734 -54.39 26.98 -0.24
CA PHE A 734 -53.29 26.65 0.66
C PHE A 734 -52.87 25.20 0.38
N SER A 735 -51.84 25.01 -0.44
CA SER A 735 -51.25 23.68 -0.63
C SER A 735 -50.50 23.28 0.64
N ASP A 736 -50.94 22.23 1.32
CA ASP A 736 -50.22 21.64 2.45
C ASP A 736 -48.77 21.32 2.07
N VAL A 737 -47.83 21.68 2.94
CA VAL A 737 -46.39 21.57 2.68
C VAL A 737 -45.94 20.11 2.47
N GLU A 738 -46.70 19.14 2.97
CA GLU A 738 -46.50 17.71 2.66
C GLU A 738 -46.64 17.39 1.17
N ASN A 739 -47.51 18.11 0.46
CA ASN A 739 -47.70 17.96 -0.99
C ASN A 739 -46.61 18.68 -1.80
N ALA A 740 -45.95 19.69 -1.22
CA ALA A 740 -44.88 20.46 -1.87
C ALA A 740 -43.48 19.83 -1.69
N ARG A 741 -43.26 19.04 -0.63
CA ARG A 741 -42.03 18.26 -0.46
C ARG A 741 -41.94 17.18 -1.55
N PRO A 742 -40.81 17.06 -2.27
CA PRO A 742 -40.60 15.93 -3.16
C PRO A 742 -40.70 14.61 -2.37
N LYS A 743 -41.56 13.68 -2.81
CA LYS A 743 -41.59 12.31 -2.28
C LYS A 743 -40.38 11.55 -2.84
N ILE A 744 -39.22 11.74 -2.23
CA ILE A 744 -37.99 11.02 -2.58
C ILE A 744 -37.84 9.83 -1.63
N VAL A 745 -37.74 8.64 -2.19
CA VAL A 745 -37.35 7.45 -1.43
C VAL A 745 -35.84 7.53 -1.22
N LEU A 746 -35.42 7.87 0.00
CA LEU A 746 -34.01 7.85 0.35
C LEU A 746 -33.52 6.40 0.39
N PRO A 747 -32.27 6.14 -0.05
CA PRO A 747 -31.65 4.85 0.19
C PRO A 747 -31.65 4.57 1.71
N GLN A 748 -32.06 3.37 2.10
CA GLN A 748 -31.91 2.95 3.49
C GLN A 748 -30.42 2.65 3.72
N PHE A 749 -29.82 3.28 4.73
CA PHE A 749 -28.45 3.01 5.14
C PHE A 749 -28.50 2.28 6.48
N SER A 750 -28.11 1.02 6.50
CA SER A 750 -28.15 0.19 7.70
C SER A 750 -26.89 0.43 8.53
N ILE A 751 -26.94 1.41 9.45
CA ILE A 751 -25.90 1.53 10.47
C ILE A 751 -26.15 0.43 11.50
N LYS A 752 -25.44 -0.69 11.41
CA LYS A 752 -25.36 -1.67 12.50
C LYS A 752 -24.64 -1.00 13.67
N ASN A 753 -25.39 -0.30 14.52
CA ASN A 753 -24.88 0.17 15.80
C ASN A 753 -24.44 -1.05 16.61
N ARG A 754 -23.13 -1.19 16.82
CA ARG A 754 -22.61 -2.11 17.83
C ARG A 754 -22.82 -1.48 19.20
N LYS A 755 -23.49 -2.23 20.08
CA LYS A 755 -23.39 -2.07 21.53
C LYS A 755 -21.94 -2.17 21.98
#